data_AF-A0A7Y2EVB0-F1
#
_entry.id   AF-A0A7Y2EVB0-F1
#
_cell.length_a   1.000
_cell.length_b   1.000
_cell.length_c   1.000
_cell.angle_alpha   90.00
_cell.angle_beta   90.00
_cell.angle_gamma   90.00
#
_symmetry.space_group_name_H-M   'P 1'
#
loop_
_entity.id
_entity.type
_entity.pdbx_description
1 polymer ?
#
loop_
_entity_poly.entity_id
_entity_poly.type
_entity_poly.pdbx_seq_one_letter_code
_entity_poly.pdbx_strand_id
1 'polypeptide(L)'
;MSERDDVHREVFADRYDPRDRPFPPDDLQRDETLERAENDLRDLLREDVETKDEHVVTDYRELADPTWYQRGEECVGFALAAIAEYHLRKDLGEQWGDLPPAERADRRVSRRMMYEMAQVYDRADHDEGSTLRGALKGWRKTGAACEDNWPYDPDDEHGEKHGRLTLRRVIDAVRRPGSLYLRIDTSDVASMKKSLLLDHPLFVSSQTHVGWINLYLPDQTLINQPHGGKMLGGHAYVIVGFDERGWWIHNSWGQEWGDRGYALLPYADFAANGQDVWFVHTASYARQIDVAEADLIEAARRPRPAGRPLTGGDDPETDDPETDADATDTAAPTRPLAQPTTAAADAPAETPAPPPAPAPASGADAVRPESYSRMWRHLVTIGDDGLFAPLGTSFGMNFDSLKTMLFLFRQQTAGWSTRRLAIFADGGYFSTSATVDMLAPLRDELVANEIYPIFLLWDTPWYADMQGRLYGDAGLDEDDVGTDLGWYWNEVGGPPMAKFLAAAYSVPTMWNQVRRRAEAACGRRDGAARLLAKSIAYNLTKNAFELHLIGHGAGDLVLSRLAQLLATPIRTCNLWSPLTTIEHFRTTYQPMLESGALEHMTISTLDDDSERADTMGPLPGSAALLVSNVLAVDDIDRSTALELHDGHLVWQPTAEPVLGLERFVTRDDDIARIRRSGRLDIDIVSGATHTGLPNDRPVRNATITEIRATAFRPSVPPSVPPPTTPRRPAQPYAAGPATDPLDRLGTTDPLASATSIL
;
A
#
# COMPACT_ATOMS: atom_id res chain seq x y z
N MET A 1 53.72 -0.45 0.36
CA MET A 1 54.26 0.13 1.60
C MET A 1 54.52 1.60 1.33
N SER A 2 53.67 2.55 1.71
CA SER A 2 52.54 2.50 2.66
C SER A 2 51.50 3.55 2.26
N GLU A 3 50.33 3.12 1.78
CA GLU A 3 49.19 4.01 1.43
C GLU A 3 47.89 3.25 1.07
N ARG A 4 47.93 1.92 0.93
CA ARG A 4 46.74 1.07 0.72
C ARG A 4 46.23 0.35 1.98
N ASP A 5 46.96 0.43 3.09
CA ASP A 5 46.68 -0.36 4.30
C ASP A 5 45.78 0.40 5.31
N ASP A 6 45.62 1.73 5.17
CA ASP A 6 44.86 2.55 6.13
C ASP A 6 43.36 2.66 5.80
N VAL A 7 42.96 2.57 4.52
CA VAL A 7 41.55 2.65 4.10
C VAL A 7 40.69 1.50 4.65
N HIS A 8 41.30 0.35 4.95
CA HIS A 8 40.59 -0.81 5.51
C HIS A 8 40.36 -0.76 7.03
N ARG A 9 40.88 0.25 7.75
CA ARG A 9 40.73 0.33 9.22
C ARG A 9 39.66 1.30 9.71
N GLU A 10 39.34 2.37 8.99
CA GLU A 10 38.37 3.37 9.46
C GLU A 10 36.90 2.97 9.20
N VAL A 11 36.63 1.98 8.35
CA VAL A 11 35.25 1.51 8.04
C VAL A 11 34.61 0.69 9.18
N PHE A 12 35.41 0.17 10.13
CA PHE A 12 34.94 -0.83 11.10
C PHE A 12 34.77 -0.32 12.54
N ALA A 13 34.95 0.99 12.77
CA ALA A 13 34.84 1.61 14.08
C ALA A 13 33.72 2.66 14.12
N ASP A 14 32.46 2.21 14.10
CA ASP A 14 31.36 3.07 14.55
C ASP A 14 30.30 2.33 15.37
N ARG A 15 29.62 3.10 16.21
CA ARG A 15 28.70 2.65 17.26
C ARG A 15 27.31 2.35 16.69
N TYR A 16 26.47 1.76 17.54
CA TYR A 16 25.03 1.62 17.33
C TYR A 16 24.42 2.89 16.71
N ASP A 17 23.81 2.71 15.54
CA ASP A 17 23.17 3.78 14.77
C ASP A 17 21.65 3.71 14.99
N PRO A 18 21.03 4.65 15.72
CA PRO A 18 19.60 4.61 16.03
C PRO A 18 18.69 4.64 14.77
N ARG A 19 19.23 5.06 13.62
CA ARG A 19 18.54 5.36 12.36
C ARG A 19 18.23 4.12 11.49
N ASP A 20 18.36 2.91 12.04
CA ASP A 20 18.07 1.64 11.34
C ASP A 20 16.62 1.13 11.57
N ARG A 21 15.76 1.88 12.31
CA ARG A 21 14.38 1.51 12.72
C ARG A 21 13.42 1.19 11.55
N PRO A 22 12.33 0.39 11.73
CA PRO A 22 11.68 -0.28 10.61
C PRO A 22 10.34 0.28 10.07
N PHE A 23 9.51 1.00 10.84
CA PHE A 23 8.16 1.44 10.43
C PHE A 23 7.72 2.74 11.15
N PRO A 24 6.70 3.47 10.64
CA PRO A 24 6.12 4.62 11.33
C PRO A 24 5.11 4.21 12.42
N PRO A 25 4.77 5.12 13.36
CA PRO A 25 3.95 4.79 14.52
C PRO A 25 2.44 4.91 14.25
N ASP A 26 1.78 3.77 14.07
CA ASP A 26 0.47 3.58 14.69
C ASP A 26 0.70 3.15 16.15
N ASP A 27 0.33 4.03 17.07
CA ASP A 27 0.54 4.03 18.52
C ASP A 27 2.00 4.15 19.04
N LEU A 28 2.19 5.13 19.94
CA LEU A 28 3.41 5.47 20.69
C LEU A 28 3.97 4.34 21.59
N GLN A 29 3.40 3.12 21.56
CA GLN A 29 3.83 1.97 22.35
C GLN A 29 4.78 1.02 21.60
N ARG A 30 4.85 1.09 20.26
CA ARG A 30 5.66 0.15 19.47
C ARG A 30 7.16 0.47 19.44
N ASP A 31 7.54 1.74 19.53
CA ASP A 31 8.95 2.15 19.46
C ASP A 31 9.74 1.66 20.70
N GLU A 32 9.15 1.81 21.90
CA GLU A 32 9.66 1.20 23.13
C GLU A 32 9.81 -0.32 22.99
N THR A 33 8.94 -1.00 22.24
CA THR A 33 8.92 -2.46 22.15
C THR A 33 10.08 -3.02 21.33
N LEU A 34 10.53 -2.35 20.26
CA LEU A 34 11.63 -2.81 19.42
C LEU A 34 13.00 -2.53 20.06
N GLU A 35 13.20 -1.34 20.61
CA GLU A 35 14.44 -1.03 21.34
C GLU A 35 14.56 -1.87 22.61
N ARG A 36 13.42 -2.16 23.27
CA ARG A 36 13.35 -3.15 24.33
C ARG A 36 13.66 -4.56 23.83
N ALA A 37 13.12 -5.03 22.72
CA ALA A 37 13.46 -6.34 22.17
C ALA A 37 14.95 -6.46 21.79
N GLU A 38 15.58 -5.40 21.30
CA GLU A 38 17.02 -5.33 21.08
C GLU A 38 17.82 -5.41 22.39
N ASN A 39 17.39 -4.70 23.43
CA ASN A 39 18.07 -4.68 24.72
C ASN A 39 17.84 -5.98 25.50
N ASP A 40 16.61 -6.50 25.53
CA ASP A 40 16.23 -7.82 26.04
C ASP A 40 17.04 -8.92 25.32
N LEU A 41 17.30 -8.80 24.01
CA LEU A 41 18.16 -9.74 23.28
C LEU A 41 19.66 -9.56 23.62
N ARG A 42 20.15 -8.33 23.78
CA ARG A 42 21.53 -8.07 24.24
C ARG A 42 21.76 -8.61 25.65
N ASP A 43 20.78 -8.48 26.53
CA ASP A 43 20.82 -9.02 27.89
C ASP A 43 20.65 -10.54 27.89
N LEU A 44 19.73 -11.08 27.07
CA LEU A 44 19.63 -12.52 26.80
C LEU A 44 20.95 -13.08 26.30
N LEU A 45 21.76 -12.34 25.52
CA LEU A 45 23.12 -12.76 25.12
C LEU A 45 24.18 -12.59 26.23
N ARG A 46 23.97 -11.74 27.23
CA ARG A 46 24.89 -11.55 28.39
C ARG A 46 24.70 -12.52 29.56
N GLU A 47 23.52 -13.10 29.74
CA GLU A 47 23.23 -14.04 30.85
C GLU A 47 24.15 -15.28 30.88
N ASP A 48 24.34 -15.92 32.03
CA ASP A 48 25.07 -17.20 32.11
C ASP A 48 24.21 -18.35 31.57
N VAL A 49 24.69 -19.07 30.55
CA VAL A 49 24.06 -20.28 30.00
C VAL A 49 24.90 -21.51 30.30
N GLU A 50 24.25 -22.66 30.49
CA GLU A 50 24.91 -23.95 30.73
C GLU A 50 25.94 -24.27 29.64
N THR A 51 27.19 -24.48 30.05
CA THR A 51 28.32 -24.72 29.14
C THR A 51 28.22 -26.12 28.54
N LYS A 52 28.05 -26.21 27.22
CA LYS A 52 28.25 -27.44 26.45
C LYS A 52 29.58 -27.39 25.70
N ASP A 53 30.28 -28.51 25.63
CA ASP A 53 31.55 -28.63 24.90
C ASP A 53 31.31 -28.74 23.38
N GLU A 54 30.18 -29.34 22.98
CA GLU A 54 29.71 -29.44 21.60
C GLU A 54 28.21 -29.10 21.49
N HIS A 55 27.82 -28.50 20.37
CA HIS A 55 26.42 -28.30 19.99
C HIS A 55 26.29 -28.03 18.49
N VAL A 56 25.32 -28.65 17.83
CA VAL A 56 24.87 -28.30 16.48
C VAL A 56 23.43 -27.85 16.58
N VAL A 57 23.08 -26.75 15.91
CA VAL A 57 21.73 -26.17 15.90
C VAL A 57 20.75 -27.23 15.43
N THR A 58 19.73 -27.47 16.27
CA THR A 58 18.81 -28.60 16.11
C THR A 58 18.01 -28.45 14.82
N ASP A 59 17.85 -29.54 14.08
CA ASP A 59 17.08 -29.64 12.82
C ASP A 59 17.52 -28.72 11.67
N TYR A 60 18.61 -27.95 11.82
CA TYR A 60 19.06 -26.96 10.80
C TYR A 60 19.22 -27.59 9.41
N ARG A 61 19.88 -28.76 9.33
CA ARG A 61 20.13 -29.47 8.06
C ARG A 61 18.84 -29.96 7.37
N GLU A 62 17.75 -30.10 8.10
CA GLU A 62 16.44 -30.53 7.57
C GLU A 62 15.60 -29.33 7.15
N LEU A 63 15.75 -28.20 7.84
CA LEU A 63 14.97 -26.99 7.61
C LEU A 63 15.61 -26.05 6.57
N ALA A 64 16.93 -25.85 6.54
CA ALA A 64 17.60 -24.85 5.69
C ALA A 64 17.71 -25.18 4.18
N ASP A 65 17.02 -26.23 3.72
CA ASP A 65 17.13 -26.86 2.38
C ASP A 65 18.53 -27.42 2.03
N PRO A 66 18.64 -28.26 0.98
CA PRO A 66 19.92 -28.81 0.56
C PRO A 66 20.85 -27.74 0.01
N THR A 67 22.13 -27.80 0.40
CA THR A 67 23.17 -26.85 0.01
C THR A 67 23.17 -26.53 -1.49
N TRP A 68 22.89 -25.27 -1.81
CA TRP A 68 22.92 -24.73 -3.15
C TRP A 68 24.37 -24.47 -3.63
N TYR A 69 24.53 -24.24 -4.93
CA TYR A 69 25.81 -23.86 -5.53
C TYR A 69 25.66 -22.48 -6.20
N GLN A 70 26.27 -21.44 -5.61
CA GLN A 70 26.18 -20.06 -6.09
C GLN A 70 26.78 -19.89 -7.48
N ARG A 71 28.02 -20.36 -7.72
CA ARG A 71 28.82 -20.15 -8.95
C ARG A 71 29.28 -18.70 -9.23
N GLY A 72 28.53 -17.67 -8.83
CA GLY A 72 28.95 -16.26 -8.87
C GLY A 72 29.39 -15.70 -7.51
N GLU A 73 29.37 -14.37 -7.36
CA GLU A 73 29.83 -13.66 -6.15
C GLU A 73 28.75 -13.48 -5.05
N GLU A 74 27.54 -13.99 -5.26
CA GLU A 74 26.33 -13.65 -4.49
C GLU A 74 26.22 -14.34 -3.11
N CYS A 75 27.33 -14.83 -2.56
CA CYS A 75 27.42 -15.59 -1.31
C CYS A 75 26.56 -15.02 -0.16
N VAL A 76 26.53 -13.70 -0.05
CA VAL A 76 25.75 -12.93 0.94
C VAL A 76 24.26 -13.28 0.86
N GLY A 77 23.69 -13.29 -0.35
CA GLY A 77 22.28 -13.60 -0.57
C GLY A 77 21.93 -15.07 -0.29
N PHE A 78 22.84 -15.99 -0.62
CA PHE A 78 22.68 -17.42 -0.32
C PHE A 78 22.71 -17.72 1.18
N ALA A 79 23.70 -17.19 1.89
CA ALA A 79 23.86 -17.43 3.33
C ALA A 79 22.72 -16.76 4.13
N LEU A 80 22.26 -15.57 3.75
CA LEU A 80 21.09 -14.96 4.40
C LEU A 80 19.79 -15.71 4.11
N ALA A 81 19.57 -16.19 2.87
CA ALA A 81 18.40 -17.00 2.53
C ALA A 81 18.36 -18.33 3.32
N ALA A 82 19.50 -19.00 3.51
CA ALA A 82 19.56 -20.23 4.32
C ALA A 82 19.11 -20.00 5.78
N ILE A 83 19.47 -18.85 6.37
CA ILE A 83 19.04 -18.43 7.72
C ILE A 83 17.55 -18.08 7.72
N ALA A 84 17.09 -17.33 6.72
CA ALA A 84 15.69 -16.95 6.58
C ALA A 84 14.78 -18.18 6.45
N GLU A 85 15.13 -19.14 5.60
CA GLU A 85 14.37 -20.37 5.44
C GLU A 85 14.38 -21.25 6.70
N TYR A 86 15.54 -21.40 7.35
CA TYR A 86 15.63 -22.12 8.63
C TYR A 86 14.63 -21.57 9.66
N HIS A 87 14.64 -20.25 9.92
CA HIS A 87 13.74 -19.68 10.92
C HIS A 87 12.27 -19.71 10.47
N LEU A 88 11.95 -19.33 9.22
CA LEU A 88 10.58 -19.35 8.70
C LEU A 88 9.92 -20.75 8.77
N ARG A 89 10.72 -21.81 8.64
CA ARG A 89 10.24 -23.20 8.74
C ARG A 89 10.22 -23.69 10.20
N LYS A 90 11.19 -23.29 11.02
CA LYS A 90 11.20 -23.56 12.47
C LYS A 90 9.99 -22.96 13.18
N ASP A 91 9.63 -21.72 12.82
CA ASP A 91 8.47 -21.00 13.35
C ASP A 91 7.13 -21.70 13.05
N LEU A 92 7.07 -22.52 11.99
CA LEU A 92 5.89 -23.33 11.64
C LEU A 92 5.84 -24.68 12.38
N GLY A 93 6.98 -25.16 12.90
CA GLY A 93 7.09 -26.45 13.60
C GLY A 93 6.49 -27.60 12.80
N GLU A 94 5.65 -28.42 13.46
CA GLU A 94 4.97 -29.57 12.84
C GLU A 94 4.17 -29.20 11.58
N GLN A 95 3.63 -27.98 11.50
CA GLN A 95 2.81 -27.53 10.35
C GLN A 95 3.60 -27.53 9.04
N TRP A 96 4.93 -27.33 9.09
CA TRP A 96 5.78 -27.38 7.89
C TRP A 96 5.74 -28.75 7.19
N GLY A 97 5.59 -29.84 7.96
CA GLY A 97 5.46 -31.20 7.42
C GLY A 97 4.15 -31.40 6.64
N ASP A 98 3.07 -30.81 7.15
CA ASP A 98 1.71 -30.96 6.64
C ASP A 98 1.36 -30.04 5.46
N LEU A 99 2.16 -28.99 5.21
CA LEU A 99 1.90 -28.04 4.11
C LEU A 99 1.96 -28.71 2.72
N PRO A 100 1.00 -28.40 1.83
CA PRO A 100 1.04 -28.82 0.42
C PRO A 100 2.35 -28.38 -0.28
N PRO A 101 2.86 -29.15 -1.26
CA PRO A 101 4.10 -28.82 -1.96
C PRO A 101 4.15 -27.40 -2.55
N ALA A 102 3.02 -26.88 -3.05
CA ALA A 102 2.91 -25.52 -3.57
C ALA A 102 3.05 -24.44 -2.48
N GLU A 103 2.51 -24.66 -1.29
CA GLU A 103 2.63 -23.73 -0.16
C GLU A 103 4.03 -23.74 0.45
N ARG A 104 4.76 -24.86 0.35
CA ARG A 104 6.17 -24.93 0.70
C ARG A 104 7.06 -24.23 -0.34
N ALA A 105 6.73 -24.33 -1.62
CA ALA A 105 7.43 -23.59 -2.68
C ALA A 105 7.27 -22.07 -2.52
N ASP A 106 6.05 -21.57 -2.25
CA ASP A 106 5.78 -20.13 -2.00
C ASP A 106 6.56 -19.58 -0.77
N ARG A 107 7.04 -20.45 0.11
CA ARG A 107 7.78 -20.05 1.32
C ARG A 107 9.30 -20.05 1.18
N ARG A 108 9.85 -20.56 0.06
CA ARG A 108 11.28 -20.41 -0.26
C ARG A 108 11.65 -18.94 -0.46
N VAL A 109 12.86 -18.57 -0.09
CA VAL A 109 13.33 -17.19 -0.05
C VAL A 109 14.24 -16.90 -1.24
N SER A 110 13.91 -15.85 -2.00
CA SER A 110 14.69 -15.41 -3.16
C SER A 110 16.10 -15.00 -2.77
N ARG A 111 17.06 -15.84 -3.13
CA ARG A 111 18.50 -15.59 -2.93
C ARG A 111 18.97 -14.41 -3.77
N ARG A 112 18.41 -14.25 -4.97
CA ARG A 112 18.68 -13.13 -5.88
C ARG A 112 18.25 -11.80 -5.27
N MET A 113 17.03 -11.72 -4.72
CA MET A 113 16.56 -10.52 -4.03
C MET A 113 17.41 -10.19 -2.81
N MET A 114 17.78 -11.19 -2.01
CA MET A 114 18.65 -10.98 -0.83
C MET A 114 20.00 -10.35 -1.22
N TYR A 115 20.56 -10.73 -2.37
CA TYR A 115 21.80 -10.15 -2.89
C TYR A 115 21.60 -8.75 -3.54
N GLU A 116 20.65 -8.58 -4.46
CA GLU A 116 20.44 -7.27 -5.11
C GLU A 116 20.02 -6.19 -4.11
N MET A 117 19.20 -6.53 -3.11
CA MET A 117 18.86 -5.57 -2.06
C MET A 117 20.07 -5.26 -1.17
N ALA A 118 20.99 -6.19 -0.98
CA ALA A 118 22.23 -5.92 -0.27
C ALA A 118 23.05 -4.82 -0.97
N GLN A 119 23.24 -4.93 -2.29
CA GLN A 119 23.91 -3.91 -3.10
C GLN A 119 23.19 -2.55 -3.04
N VAL A 120 21.86 -2.52 -3.16
CA VAL A 120 21.06 -1.28 -3.04
C VAL A 120 21.27 -0.57 -1.69
N TYR A 121 21.32 -1.32 -0.59
CA TYR A 121 21.42 -0.74 0.75
C TYR A 121 22.86 -0.49 1.23
N ASP A 122 23.85 -1.12 0.61
CA ASP A 122 25.27 -0.76 0.75
C ASP A 122 25.58 0.63 0.17
N ARG A 123 24.81 1.09 -0.84
CA ARG A 123 25.02 2.34 -1.59
C ARG A 123 26.41 2.48 -2.23
N ALA A 124 27.11 1.36 -2.43
CA ALA A 124 28.48 1.34 -2.93
C ALA A 124 28.50 0.95 -4.42
N ASP A 125 29.48 1.49 -5.15
CA ASP A 125 29.85 1.04 -6.50
C ASP A 125 30.59 -0.31 -6.40
N HIS A 126 29.89 -1.35 -5.94
CA HIS A 126 30.35 -2.73 -5.97
C HIS A 126 29.90 -3.35 -7.28
N ASP A 127 30.80 -3.39 -8.27
CA ASP A 127 30.62 -4.16 -9.52
C ASP A 127 30.36 -5.66 -9.23
N GLU A 128 30.94 -6.15 -8.12
CA GLU A 128 31.07 -7.54 -7.69
C GLU A 128 30.97 -7.59 -6.15
N GLY A 129 30.19 -8.52 -5.58
CA GLY A 129 30.00 -8.70 -4.12
C GLY A 129 29.08 -7.70 -3.40
N SER A 130 28.94 -7.85 -2.06
CA SER A 130 28.13 -6.98 -1.16
C SER A 130 28.45 -7.25 0.33
N THR A 131 27.87 -6.50 1.29
CA THR A 131 28.17 -6.61 2.73
C THR A 131 27.13 -7.35 3.58
N LEU A 132 27.62 -7.82 4.75
CA LEU A 132 26.85 -8.32 5.91
C LEU A 132 25.59 -7.49 6.18
N ARG A 133 25.83 -6.19 6.44
CA ARG A 133 24.84 -5.22 6.89
C ARG A 133 23.90 -4.79 5.76
N GLY A 134 24.39 -4.68 4.53
CA GLY A 134 23.57 -4.36 3.36
C GLY A 134 22.42 -5.34 3.19
N ALA A 135 22.71 -6.64 3.22
CA ALA A 135 21.71 -7.69 3.04
C ALA A 135 20.67 -7.70 4.17
N LEU A 136 21.13 -7.57 5.42
CA LEU A 136 20.26 -7.48 6.59
C LEU A 136 19.35 -6.24 6.55
N LYS A 137 19.89 -5.09 6.11
CA LYS A 137 19.13 -3.84 5.93
C LYS A 137 18.12 -3.95 4.78
N GLY A 138 18.52 -4.57 3.67
CA GLY A 138 17.64 -4.90 2.55
C GLY A 138 16.46 -5.75 3.01
N TRP A 139 16.73 -6.92 3.60
CA TRP A 139 15.68 -7.80 4.10
C TRP A 139 14.76 -7.14 5.13
N ARG A 140 15.30 -6.33 6.06
CA ARG A 140 14.51 -5.58 7.06
C ARG A 140 13.60 -4.53 6.41
N LYS A 141 14.07 -3.80 5.39
CA LYS A 141 13.32 -2.69 4.76
C LYS A 141 12.40 -3.15 3.62
N THR A 142 12.66 -4.29 2.96
CA THR A 142 11.88 -4.77 1.81
C THR A 142 11.13 -6.10 2.06
N GLY A 143 11.49 -6.86 3.09
CA GLY A 143 11.17 -8.28 3.18
C GLY A 143 11.95 -9.10 2.14
N ALA A 144 11.57 -10.37 1.92
CA ALA A 144 12.18 -11.21 0.88
C ALA A 144 11.15 -11.98 0.03
N ALA A 145 11.21 -11.79 -1.29
CA ALA A 145 10.29 -12.43 -2.23
C ALA A 145 10.44 -13.97 -2.23
N CYS A 146 9.44 -14.65 -2.77
CA CYS A 146 9.52 -16.07 -3.09
C CYS A 146 10.63 -16.33 -4.12
N GLU A 147 11.38 -17.41 -3.95
CA GLU A 147 12.38 -17.86 -4.93
C GLU A 147 11.76 -18.08 -6.33
N ASP A 148 10.51 -18.55 -6.44
CA ASP A 148 9.85 -18.76 -7.73
C ASP A 148 9.46 -17.43 -8.43
N ASN A 149 9.46 -16.31 -7.69
CA ASN A 149 9.09 -14.97 -8.14
C ASN A 149 10.32 -14.12 -8.54
N TRP A 150 11.46 -14.39 -7.92
CA TRP A 150 12.75 -13.86 -8.35
C TRP A 150 13.82 -14.94 -8.22
N PRO A 151 13.87 -15.87 -9.20
CA PRO A 151 14.74 -17.02 -9.13
C PRO A 151 16.20 -16.63 -9.30
N TYR A 152 17.06 -17.38 -8.64
CA TYR A 152 18.49 -17.35 -8.88
C TYR A 152 18.84 -18.03 -10.21
N ASP A 153 19.58 -17.31 -11.06
CA ASP A 153 20.22 -17.86 -12.25
C ASP A 153 21.73 -17.49 -12.22
N PRO A 154 22.65 -18.48 -12.33
CA PRO A 154 24.10 -18.26 -12.19
C PRO A 154 24.77 -17.54 -13.36
N ASP A 155 24.09 -17.32 -14.48
CA ASP A 155 24.56 -16.45 -15.55
C ASP A 155 23.74 -15.14 -15.62
N ASP A 156 23.07 -14.76 -14.54
CA ASP A 156 22.27 -13.53 -14.42
C ASP A 156 22.86 -12.50 -13.43
N GLU A 157 24.19 -12.43 -13.31
CA GLU A 157 24.88 -11.60 -12.33
C GLU A 157 24.43 -10.12 -12.37
N HIS A 158 24.22 -9.58 -13.58
CA HIS A 158 23.72 -8.22 -13.82
C HIS A 158 22.18 -8.11 -13.95
N GLY A 159 21.41 -9.15 -13.65
CA GLY A 159 19.94 -9.17 -13.61
C GLY A 159 19.24 -8.92 -14.96
N GLU A 160 19.89 -9.29 -16.06
CA GLU A 160 19.40 -9.16 -17.44
C GLU A 160 18.31 -10.20 -17.80
N LYS A 161 18.34 -11.40 -17.21
CA LYS A 161 17.39 -12.49 -17.51
C LYS A 161 16.08 -12.33 -16.73
N HIS A 162 16.16 -12.05 -15.43
CA HIS A 162 14.99 -11.97 -14.55
C HIS A 162 14.57 -10.54 -14.17
N GLY A 163 15.27 -9.51 -14.64
CA GLY A 163 14.90 -8.10 -14.41
C GLY A 163 15.10 -7.63 -12.96
N ARG A 164 14.78 -6.36 -12.71
CA ARG A 164 15.04 -5.64 -11.45
C ARG A 164 13.93 -5.80 -10.40
N LEU A 165 14.02 -5.07 -9.28
CA LEU A 165 12.95 -5.04 -8.28
C LEU A 165 11.64 -4.52 -8.92
N THR A 166 10.58 -5.32 -8.80
CA THR A 166 9.23 -4.99 -9.29
C THR A 166 8.22 -4.90 -8.15
N LEU A 167 7.08 -4.25 -8.40
CA LEU A 167 5.98 -4.16 -7.43
C LEU A 167 5.49 -5.56 -6.95
N ARG A 168 5.53 -6.58 -7.82
CA ARG A 168 5.27 -7.97 -7.43
C ARG A 168 6.20 -8.42 -6.31
N ARG A 169 7.49 -8.17 -6.51
CA ARG A 169 8.57 -8.67 -5.66
C ARG A 169 8.46 -8.04 -4.28
N VAL A 170 8.16 -6.75 -4.17
CA VAL A 170 7.88 -6.10 -2.87
C VAL A 170 6.60 -6.62 -2.20
N ILE A 171 5.45 -6.63 -2.87
CA ILE A 171 4.18 -7.06 -2.23
C ILE A 171 4.22 -8.55 -1.84
N ASP A 172 5.04 -9.35 -2.50
CA ASP A 172 5.35 -10.72 -2.08
C ASP A 172 6.36 -10.73 -0.93
N ALA A 173 7.43 -9.95 -1.00
CA ALA A 173 8.50 -9.89 -0.01
C ALA A 173 8.03 -9.55 1.40
N VAL A 174 7.03 -8.68 1.51
CA VAL A 174 6.31 -8.32 2.74
C VAL A 174 5.74 -9.53 3.50
N ARG A 175 5.51 -10.66 2.83
CA ARG A 175 5.04 -11.90 3.48
C ARG A 175 6.14 -12.63 4.26
N ARG A 176 7.41 -12.27 4.06
CA ARG A 176 8.61 -12.88 4.69
C ARG A 176 9.53 -11.77 5.23
N PRO A 177 9.09 -10.97 6.22
CA PRO A 177 9.86 -9.85 6.76
C PRO A 177 11.07 -10.32 7.58
N GLY A 178 12.19 -9.62 7.46
CA GLY A 178 13.27 -9.68 8.48
C GLY A 178 12.86 -8.85 9.69
N SER A 179 13.20 -9.28 10.91
CA SER A 179 12.85 -8.52 12.13
C SER A 179 14.04 -7.86 12.79
N LEU A 180 15.02 -8.68 13.19
CA LEU A 180 16.06 -8.26 14.12
C LEU A 180 17.39 -8.92 13.81
N TYR A 181 18.44 -8.09 13.82
CA TYR A 181 19.82 -8.52 13.71
C TYR A 181 20.68 -7.77 14.72
N LEU A 182 21.69 -8.44 15.29
CA LEU A 182 22.68 -7.83 16.16
C LEU A 182 24.07 -8.25 15.72
N ARG A 183 25.00 -7.29 15.67
CA ARG A 183 26.41 -7.58 15.40
C ARG A 183 27.04 -8.21 16.63
N ILE A 184 27.80 -9.29 16.44
CA ILE A 184 28.66 -9.89 17.46
C ILE A 184 30.11 -9.63 17.04
N ASP A 185 30.99 -9.32 17.99
CA ASP A 185 32.41 -9.19 17.70
C ASP A 185 33.03 -10.56 17.36
N THR A 186 33.90 -10.64 16.36
CA THR A 186 34.51 -11.91 15.93
C THR A 186 35.34 -12.60 17.01
N SER A 187 35.77 -11.86 18.04
CA SER A 187 36.47 -12.38 19.22
C SER A 187 35.53 -12.84 20.35
N ASP A 188 34.25 -12.48 20.31
CA ASP A 188 33.24 -12.87 21.31
C ASP A 188 32.67 -14.28 21.04
N VAL A 189 33.56 -15.26 21.18
CA VAL A 189 33.25 -16.70 21.08
C VAL A 189 32.14 -17.12 22.04
N ALA A 190 31.96 -16.43 23.18
CA ALA A 190 30.94 -16.73 24.15
C ALA A 190 29.53 -16.39 23.61
N SER A 191 29.31 -15.17 23.14
CA SER A 191 28.05 -14.77 22.50
C SER A 191 27.76 -15.58 21.23
N MET A 192 28.80 -15.93 20.45
CA MET A 192 28.65 -16.81 19.29
C MET A 192 28.15 -18.21 19.67
N LYS A 193 28.83 -18.90 20.61
CA LYS A 193 28.41 -20.23 21.08
C LYS A 193 27.00 -20.20 21.68
N LYS A 194 26.69 -19.13 22.41
CA LYS A 194 25.39 -18.95 23.05
C LYS A 194 24.26 -18.72 22.06
N SER A 195 24.49 -17.95 21.00
CA SER A 195 23.53 -17.79 19.90
C SER A 195 23.16 -19.17 19.32
N LEU A 196 24.17 -20.00 19.08
CA LEU A 196 23.97 -21.37 18.58
C LEU A 196 23.22 -22.25 19.61
N LEU A 197 23.51 -22.14 20.91
CA LEU A 197 22.79 -22.85 21.98
C LEU A 197 21.32 -22.45 22.14
N LEU A 198 20.95 -21.25 21.67
CA LEU A 198 19.57 -20.79 21.53
C LEU A 198 18.95 -21.23 20.18
N ASP A 199 19.64 -22.12 19.44
CA ASP A 199 19.33 -22.55 18.08
C ASP A 199 19.24 -21.39 17.04
N HIS A 200 20.05 -20.33 17.19
CA HIS A 200 20.21 -19.27 16.19
C HIS A 200 21.53 -19.43 15.42
N PRO A 201 21.48 -19.87 14.13
CA PRO A 201 22.63 -19.84 13.23
C PRO A 201 23.14 -18.41 13.04
N LEU A 202 24.46 -18.27 12.89
CA LEU A 202 25.10 -16.96 12.73
C LEU A 202 25.40 -16.69 11.26
N PHE A 203 25.05 -15.49 10.80
CA PHE A 203 25.42 -14.98 9.48
C PHE A 203 26.83 -14.40 9.55
N VAL A 204 27.78 -14.97 8.83
CA VAL A 204 29.20 -14.60 8.99
C VAL A 204 29.93 -14.41 7.66
N SER A 205 31.08 -13.74 7.72
CA SER A 205 32.05 -13.69 6.63
C SER A 205 33.49 -13.93 7.10
N SER A 206 34.32 -14.47 6.22
CA SER A 206 35.77 -14.58 6.43
C SER A 206 36.55 -14.56 5.11
N GLN A 207 37.83 -14.23 5.19
CA GLN A 207 38.78 -14.44 4.10
C GLN A 207 39.04 -15.94 3.89
N THR A 208 38.71 -16.45 2.71
CA THR A 208 38.94 -17.85 2.34
C THR A 208 40.34 -18.08 1.78
N HIS A 209 40.77 -19.34 1.80
CA HIS A 209 42.08 -19.79 1.32
C HIS A 209 41.95 -21.13 0.60
N VAL A 210 42.99 -21.54 -0.13
CA VAL A 210 43.02 -22.83 -0.88
C VAL A 210 42.62 -24.08 -0.09
N GLY A 211 42.68 -24.04 1.24
CA GLY A 211 42.18 -25.11 2.12
C GLY A 211 40.68 -25.37 1.97
N TRP A 212 39.88 -24.35 1.64
CA TRP A 212 38.45 -24.47 1.36
C TRP A 212 38.19 -25.26 0.07
N ILE A 213 39.06 -25.14 -0.94
CA ILE A 213 38.90 -25.86 -2.22
C ILE A 213 39.23 -27.36 -2.07
N ASN A 214 40.08 -27.73 -1.11
CA ASN A 214 40.42 -29.12 -0.83
C ASN A 214 39.21 -29.97 -0.36
N LEU A 215 38.10 -29.34 0.06
CA LEU A 215 36.88 -30.04 0.47
C LEU A 215 36.05 -30.62 -0.70
N TYR A 216 36.43 -30.38 -1.95
CA TYR A 216 35.96 -31.18 -3.09
C TYR A 216 36.67 -32.55 -3.21
N LEU A 217 37.66 -32.83 -2.37
CA LEU A 217 38.29 -34.15 -2.30
C LEU A 217 37.49 -35.08 -1.38
N PRO A 218 37.41 -36.40 -1.69
CA PRO A 218 36.70 -37.36 -0.85
C PRO A 218 37.16 -37.38 0.61
N ASP A 219 36.21 -37.67 1.51
CA ASP A 219 36.41 -37.85 2.94
C ASP A 219 37.04 -36.64 3.68
N GLN A 220 36.98 -35.44 3.09
CA GLN A 220 37.40 -34.20 3.74
C GLN A 220 36.20 -33.45 4.34
N THR A 221 36.24 -33.19 5.65
CA THR A 221 35.25 -32.36 6.37
C THR A 221 35.87 -31.26 7.21
N LEU A 222 37.21 -31.12 7.20
CA LEU A 222 37.97 -30.16 7.99
C LEU A 222 38.60 -29.13 7.05
N ILE A 223 38.29 -27.84 7.25
CA ILE A 223 39.01 -26.75 6.60
C ILE A 223 40.40 -26.67 7.25
N ASN A 224 41.44 -26.81 6.43
CA ASN A 224 42.82 -26.74 6.89
C ASN A 224 43.64 -25.88 5.92
N GLN A 225 44.15 -24.75 6.40
CA GLN A 225 45.02 -23.89 5.61
C GLN A 225 46.40 -24.54 5.39
N PRO A 226 46.79 -24.88 4.15
CA PRO A 226 48.14 -25.35 3.88
C PRO A 226 49.16 -24.26 4.23
N HIS A 227 50.33 -24.65 4.75
CA HIS A 227 51.38 -23.68 5.05
C HIS A 227 51.83 -22.93 3.78
N GLY A 228 51.74 -21.60 3.80
CA GLY A 228 51.96 -20.77 2.60
C GLY A 228 50.83 -20.82 1.56
N GLY A 229 49.67 -21.37 1.91
CA GLY A 229 48.50 -21.45 1.04
C GLY A 229 47.95 -20.07 0.67
N LYS A 230 47.58 -19.92 -0.61
CA LYS A 230 47.05 -18.66 -1.16
C LYS A 230 45.68 -18.31 -0.54
N MET A 231 45.49 -17.05 -0.17
CA MET A 231 44.15 -16.48 0.09
C MET A 231 43.38 -16.33 -1.23
N LEU A 232 42.07 -16.52 -1.20
CA LEU A 232 41.20 -16.52 -2.38
C LEU A 232 40.34 -15.26 -2.46
N GLY A 233 39.66 -14.91 -1.38
CA GLY A 233 38.81 -13.71 -1.27
C GLY A 233 37.88 -13.77 -0.06
N GLY A 234 37.14 -12.68 0.19
CA GLY A 234 36.08 -12.67 1.20
C GLY A 234 34.92 -13.58 0.77
N HIS A 235 34.27 -14.23 1.73
CA HIS A 235 33.14 -15.13 1.47
C HIS A 235 32.16 -15.12 2.64
N ALA A 236 30.87 -15.23 2.34
CA ALA A 236 29.78 -15.27 3.30
C ALA A 236 29.20 -16.68 3.43
N TYR A 237 28.89 -17.10 4.66
CA TYR A 237 28.37 -18.42 5.01
C TYR A 237 27.65 -18.38 6.36
N VAL A 238 27.17 -19.55 6.82
CA VAL A 238 26.43 -19.67 8.08
C VAL A 238 27.20 -20.54 9.06
N ILE A 239 27.37 -20.11 10.31
CA ILE A 239 27.80 -21.00 11.40
C ILE A 239 26.56 -21.65 12.00
N VAL A 240 26.58 -22.98 12.11
CA VAL A 240 25.44 -23.83 12.50
C VAL A 240 25.74 -24.71 13.71
N GLY A 241 26.92 -24.57 14.33
CA GLY A 241 27.30 -25.34 15.50
C GLY A 241 28.79 -25.19 15.85
N PHE A 242 29.22 -25.93 16.86
CA PHE A 242 30.61 -26.02 17.30
C PHE A 242 30.91 -27.35 17.99
N ASP A 243 32.17 -27.74 17.99
CA ASP A 243 32.73 -28.79 18.85
C ASP A 243 34.10 -28.37 19.40
N GLU A 244 34.83 -29.26 20.07
CA GLU A 244 36.17 -28.99 20.64
C GLU A 244 37.19 -28.47 19.60
N ARG A 245 36.99 -28.77 18.31
CA ARG A 245 37.95 -28.49 17.22
C ARG A 245 37.66 -27.17 16.51
N GLY A 246 36.40 -26.74 16.45
CA GLY A 246 36.00 -25.55 15.70
C GLY A 246 34.49 -25.36 15.52
N TRP A 247 34.15 -24.51 14.55
CA TRP A 247 32.79 -24.17 14.15
C TRP A 247 32.30 -25.11 13.04
N TRP A 248 31.10 -25.67 13.19
CA TRP A 248 30.40 -26.31 12.07
C TRP A 248 29.73 -25.23 11.21
N ILE A 249 29.99 -25.27 9.91
CA ILE A 249 29.50 -24.27 8.96
C ILE A 249 28.67 -24.90 7.84
N HIS A 250 27.73 -24.13 7.29
CA HIS A 250 26.97 -24.40 6.07
C HIS A 250 27.42 -23.40 5.00
N ASN A 251 27.88 -23.91 3.86
CA ASN A 251 28.40 -23.15 2.73
C ASN A 251 27.40 -23.17 1.55
N SER A 252 27.69 -22.42 0.48
CA SER A 252 26.87 -22.26 -0.73
C SER A 252 27.59 -22.75 -2.01
N TRP A 253 28.46 -23.75 -1.88
CA TRP A 253 29.29 -24.31 -2.96
C TRP A 253 28.84 -25.71 -3.44
N GLY A 254 27.58 -26.06 -3.18
CA GLY A 254 26.96 -27.32 -3.58
C GLY A 254 27.24 -28.51 -2.65
N GLN A 255 26.48 -29.59 -2.84
CA GLN A 255 26.58 -30.80 -2.02
C GLN A 255 27.85 -31.65 -2.26
N GLU A 256 28.61 -31.37 -3.32
CA GLU A 256 29.90 -32.03 -3.60
C GLU A 256 31.06 -31.44 -2.76
N TRP A 257 30.80 -30.38 -1.99
CA TRP A 257 31.77 -29.73 -1.12
C TRP A 257 31.60 -30.19 0.33
N GLY A 258 32.65 -30.78 0.93
CA GLY A 258 32.62 -31.24 2.32
C GLY A 258 31.61 -32.38 2.57
N ASP A 259 31.03 -32.43 3.77
CA ASP A 259 29.85 -33.27 4.04
C ASP A 259 28.60 -32.55 3.53
N ARG A 260 28.29 -32.73 2.25
CA ARG A 260 27.04 -32.25 1.63
C ARG A 260 26.81 -30.75 1.77
N GLY A 261 27.89 -29.97 1.66
CA GLY A 261 27.91 -28.52 1.83
C GLY A 261 28.32 -28.02 3.21
N TYR A 262 28.63 -28.94 4.14
CA TYR A 262 29.02 -28.62 5.51
C TYR A 262 30.47 -28.99 5.78
N ALA A 263 31.14 -28.19 6.61
CA ALA A 263 32.50 -28.44 7.06
C ALA A 263 32.72 -27.92 8.48
N LEU A 264 33.84 -28.35 9.07
CA LEU A 264 34.38 -27.85 10.32
C LEU A 264 35.47 -26.82 10.02
N LEU A 265 35.29 -25.59 10.48
CA LEU A 265 36.25 -24.49 10.43
C LEU A 265 36.97 -24.36 11.78
N PRO A 266 38.30 -24.58 11.88
CA PRO A 266 39.02 -24.50 13.14
C PRO A 266 38.88 -23.13 13.81
N TYR A 267 38.79 -23.09 15.15
CA TYR A 267 38.71 -21.81 15.88
C TYR A 267 39.87 -20.86 15.56
N ALA A 268 41.09 -21.38 15.40
CA ALA A 268 42.27 -20.59 15.07
C ALA A 268 42.24 -20.04 13.63
N ASP A 269 41.52 -20.69 12.72
CA ASP A 269 41.32 -20.24 11.34
C ASP A 269 40.31 -19.09 11.32
N PHE A 270 39.15 -19.28 11.94
CA PHE A 270 38.13 -18.23 12.07
C PHE A 270 38.65 -17.01 12.86
N ALA A 271 39.43 -17.19 13.92
CA ALA A 271 40.02 -16.08 14.67
C ALA A 271 41.08 -15.29 13.87
N ALA A 272 41.68 -15.88 12.83
CA ALA A 272 42.64 -15.22 11.96
C ALA A 272 41.99 -14.57 10.72
N ASN A 273 40.92 -15.17 10.21
CA ASN A 273 40.33 -14.85 8.91
C ASN A 273 38.90 -14.26 8.97
N GLY A 274 38.20 -14.38 10.11
CA GLY A 274 36.84 -13.89 10.32
C GLY A 274 36.74 -12.37 10.22
N GLN A 275 35.72 -11.88 9.52
CA GLN A 275 35.55 -10.45 9.20
C GLN A 275 34.30 -9.85 9.83
N ASP A 276 33.19 -10.58 9.87
CA ASP A 276 31.92 -10.08 10.37
C ASP A 276 31.02 -11.21 10.90
N VAL A 277 30.24 -10.95 11.95
CA VAL A 277 29.31 -11.89 12.57
C VAL A 277 28.03 -11.18 12.97
N TRP A 278 26.89 -11.74 12.55
CA TRP A 278 25.56 -11.27 12.93
C TRP A 278 24.72 -12.41 13.50
N PHE A 279 24.15 -12.15 14.67
CA PHE A 279 22.94 -12.80 15.13
C PHE A 279 21.78 -12.32 14.26
N VAL A 280 20.89 -13.23 13.88
CA VAL A 280 19.71 -12.95 13.06
C VAL A 280 18.50 -13.66 13.66
N HIS A 281 17.34 -13.01 13.59
CA HIS A 281 16.05 -13.56 13.96
C HIS A 281 14.97 -13.07 12.96
N THR A 282 13.96 -13.91 12.73
CA THR A 282 12.73 -13.54 12.02
C THR A 282 11.62 -13.29 13.03
N ALA A 283 10.77 -12.30 12.77
CA ALA A 283 9.53 -12.18 13.53
C ALA A 283 8.59 -13.26 13.00
N SER A 284 8.40 -14.30 13.82
CA SER A 284 7.45 -15.37 13.56
C SER A 284 6.06 -14.78 13.34
N TYR A 285 5.68 -14.68 12.06
CA TYR A 285 4.33 -14.39 11.56
C TYR A 285 3.53 -13.35 12.39
N ALA A 286 4.02 -12.11 12.44
CA ALA A 286 3.40 -10.97 13.17
C ALA A 286 2.00 -10.52 12.64
N ARG A 287 1.22 -11.44 12.08
CA ARG A 287 -0.21 -11.35 11.74
C ARG A 287 -1.13 -12.13 12.70
N GLN A 288 -0.61 -12.76 13.76
CA GLN A 288 -1.44 -13.36 14.81
C GLN A 288 -1.72 -12.41 16.00
N ILE A 289 -1.27 -11.16 15.93
CA ILE A 289 -1.40 -10.17 17.02
C ILE A 289 -2.87 -9.83 17.36
N ASP A 290 -3.80 -9.92 16.41
CA ASP A 290 -5.23 -9.62 16.66
C ASP A 290 -6.02 -10.72 17.40
N VAL A 291 -5.46 -11.93 17.62
CA VAL A 291 -6.24 -13.08 18.13
C VAL A 291 -5.73 -13.63 19.45
N ALA A 292 -4.41 -13.72 19.65
CA ALA A 292 -3.84 -14.32 20.86
C ALA A 292 -3.93 -13.42 22.11
N GLU A 293 -3.92 -12.09 21.92
CA GLU A 293 -3.91 -11.14 23.04
C GLU A 293 -5.27 -11.04 23.75
N ALA A 294 -6.37 -11.18 23.00
CA ALA A 294 -7.74 -11.20 23.54
C ALA A 294 -7.96 -12.35 24.55
N ASP A 295 -7.52 -13.57 24.21
CA ASP A 295 -7.67 -14.75 25.08
C ASP A 295 -6.81 -14.66 26.35
N LEU A 296 -5.62 -14.04 26.27
CA LEU A 296 -4.76 -13.81 27.44
C LEU A 296 -5.34 -12.74 28.38
N ILE A 297 -5.93 -11.68 27.84
CA ILE A 297 -6.63 -10.64 28.62
C ILE A 297 -7.90 -11.20 29.29
N GLU A 298 -8.67 -12.05 28.60
CA GLU A 298 -9.85 -12.74 29.16
C GLU A 298 -9.44 -13.74 30.27
N ALA A 299 -8.33 -14.48 30.08
CA ALA A 299 -7.78 -15.40 31.08
C ALA A 299 -7.29 -14.67 32.35
N ALA A 300 -6.67 -13.50 32.20
CA ALA A 300 -6.21 -12.67 33.32
C ALA A 300 -7.36 -12.03 34.14
N ARG A 301 -8.54 -11.86 33.54
CA ARG A 301 -9.71 -11.21 34.18
C ARG A 301 -10.52 -12.12 35.12
N ARG A 302 -10.16 -13.39 35.31
CA ARG A 302 -10.87 -14.30 36.24
C ARG A 302 -10.40 -14.11 37.70
N PRO A 303 -11.22 -13.58 38.61
CA PRO A 303 -10.82 -13.44 40.01
C PRO A 303 -10.77 -14.81 40.71
N ARG A 304 -9.64 -15.13 41.35
CA ARG A 304 -9.52 -16.23 42.32
C ARG A 304 -9.76 -15.73 43.77
N PRO A 305 -10.20 -16.59 44.69
CA PRO A 305 -11.08 -16.17 45.80
C PRO A 305 -10.37 -15.50 46.99
N ALA A 306 -11.17 -14.74 47.75
CA ALA A 306 -10.70 -13.81 48.79
C ALA A 306 -10.09 -14.47 50.06
N GLY A 307 -9.00 -13.87 50.54
CA GLY A 307 -8.50 -13.98 51.92
C GLY A 307 -8.77 -12.68 52.71
N ARG A 308 -8.96 -12.77 54.03
CA ARG A 308 -9.49 -11.70 54.90
C ARG A 308 -8.44 -10.66 55.40
N PRO A 309 -8.86 -9.46 55.86
CA PRO A 309 -7.99 -8.29 56.09
C PRO A 309 -7.75 -7.91 57.57
N LEU A 310 -6.81 -6.97 57.80
CA LEU A 310 -6.69 -6.07 58.98
C LEU A 310 -5.98 -4.74 58.53
N THR A 311 -6.67 -3.58 58.49
CA THR A 311 -6.63 -2.42 59.45
C THR A 311 -5.28 -1.69 59.62
N GLY A 312 -5.13 -0.36 59.55
CA GLY A 312 -6.05 0.77 59.23
C GLY A 312 -5.50 2.16 59.70
N GLY A 313 -6.11 3.28 59.24
CA GLY A 313 -5.95 4.69 59.71
C GLY A 313 -4.65 5.45 59.34
N ASP A 314 -4.59 6.78 59.20
CA ASP A 314 -5.58 7.88 59.16
C ASP A 314 -4.97 9.14 58.45
N ASP A 315 -5.79 10.02 57.86
CA ASP A 315 -5.46 11.40 57.36
C ASP A 315 -5.60 12.47 58.50
N PRO A 316 -5.53 13.84 58.37
CA PRO A 316 -5.55 14.76 57.20
C PRO A 316 -4.70 16.09 57.31
N GLU A 317 -5.11 17.14 56.55
CA GLU A 317 -4.85 18.61 56.65
C GLU A 317 -3.65 19.20 55.86
N THR A 318 -3.79 19.97 54.75
CA THR A 318 -4.43 21.29 54.41
C THR A 318 -3.52 22.51 54.58
N ASP A 319 -3.28 23.28 53.50
CA ASP A 319 -3.64 24.72 53.40
C ASP A 319 -3.15 25.40 52.09
N ASP A 320 -3.95 26.36 51.63
CA ASP A 320 -3.73 27.40 50.60
C ASP A 320 -4.19 28.72 51.27
N PRO A 321 -3.65 29.94 51.01
CA PRO A 321 -4.30 30.77 49.96
C PRO A 321 -3.51 31.97 49.33
N GLU A 322 -4.09 32.51 48.24
CA GLU A 322 -4.25 33.96 47.87
C GLU A 322 -3.03 34.88 47.55
N THR A 323 -2.86 35.31 46.29
CA THR A 323 -3.21 36.62 45.64
C THR A 323 -2.18 37.77 45.77
N ASP A 324 -1.79 38.41 44.65
CA ASP A 324 -2.34 39.73 44.27
C ASP A 324 -1.91 40.16 42.85
N ALA A 325 -2.51 41.24 42.32
CA ALA A 325 -2.26 41.77 40.96
C ALA A 325 -1.83 43.25 40.95
N ASP A 326 -1.07 43.67 39.94
CA ASP A 326 -1.23 45.00 39.33
C ASP A 326 -0.62 45.07 37.91
N ALA A 327 -1.02 46.09 37.14
CA ALA A 327 -0.58 46.35 35.76
C ALA A 327 -0.09 47.80 35.58
N THR A 328 0.79 48.06 34.60
CA THR A 328 0.71 49.32 33.81
C THR A 328 1.55 49.32 32.52
N ASP A 329 0.93 49.91 31.50
CA ASP A 329 1.32 50.18 30.11
C ASP A 329 2.56 51.12 29.92
N THR A 330 3.30 50.97 28.81
CA THR A 330 3.56 52.09 27.85
C THR A 330 4.39 51.72 26.58
N ALA A 331 3.76 51.93 25.42
CA ALA A 331 4.27 52.53 24.16
C ALA A 331 5.49 51.97 23.35
N ALA A 332 5.27 51.79 22.03
CA ALA A 332 6.27 51.58 20.97
C ALA A 332 6.79 52.92 20.36
N PRO A 333 7.77 52.95 19.41
CA PRO A 333 7.38 52.94 17.98
C PRO A 333 8.40 52.47 16.89
N THR A 334 7.85 51.88 15.81
CA THR A 334 8.14 52.04 14.34
C THR A 334 9.49 51.74 13.63
N ARG A 335 9.32 50.89 12.60
CA ARG A 335 9.76 50.94 11.16
C ARG A 335 11.07 50.28 10.66
N PRO A 336 11.08 49.80 9.39
CA PRO A 336 12.11 48.90 8.82
C PRO A 336 13.06 49.57 7.81
N LEU A 337 14.07 48.81 7.35
CA LEU A 337 14.98 49.13 6.24
C LEU A 337 14.77 48.18 5.04
N ALA A 338 15.13 48.62 3.84
CA ALA A 338 14.81 47.95 2.58
C ALA A 338 15.96 47.99 1.55
N GLN A 339 16.13 46.87 0.84
CA GLN A 339 16.76 46.69 -0.50
C GLN A 339 18.25 47.12 -0.68
N PRO A 340 18.97 46.53 -1.66
CA PRO A 340 18.85 46.94 -3.07
C PRO A 340 18.73 45.79 -4.10
N THR A 341 18.14 46.11 -5.25
CA THR A 341 18.07 45.29 -6.47
C THR A 341 19.22 45.59 -7.44
N THR A 342 19.64 44.61 -8.25
CA THR A 342 20.42 44.85 -9.49
C THR A 342 19.91 43.99 -10.66
N ALA A 343 19.85 44.57 -11.85
CA ALA A 343 19.57 43.93 -13.15
C ALA A 343 20.80 44.14 -14.08
N ALA A 344 20.98 43.57 -15.27
CA ALA A 344 20.24 42.64 -16.13
C ALA A 344 21.22 41.98 -17.14
N ALA A 345 20.82 40.91 -17.84
CA ALA A 345 21.30 40.56 -19.20
C ALA A 345 20.39 39.50 -19.86
N ASP A 346 20.16 39.61 -21.18
CA ASP A 346 19.18 38.82 -21.94
C ASP A 346 19.65 37.41 -22.37
N ALA A 347 18.71 36.47 -22.43
CA ALA A 347 18.75 35.20 -23.15
C ALA A 347 17.33 34.84 -23.66
N PRO A 348 17.16 34.00 -24.71
CA PRO A 348 15.92 33.96 -25.50
C PRO A 348 14.74 33.27 -24.79
N ALA A 349 13.52 33.69 -25.15
CA ALA A 349 12.29 33.27 -24.50
C ALA A 349 11.97 31.78 -24.71
N GLU A 350 12.08 30.99 -23.64
CA GLU A 350 11.41 29.70 -23.52
C GLU A 350 9.89 29.89 -23.38
N THR A 351 9.14 28.92 -23.91
CA THR A 351 7.69 28.83 -23.67
C THR A 351 7.47 28.58 -22.17
N PRO A 352 6.63 29.37 -21.46
CA PRO A 352 6.46 29.18 -20.03
C PRO A 352 5.88 27.79 -19.75
N ALA A 353 6.59 27.02 -18.93
CA ALA A 353 6.07 25.76 -18.40
C ALA A 353 4.70 26.00 -17.73
N PRO A 354 3.76 25.03 -17.79
CA PRO A 354 2.51 25.13 -17.05
C PRO A 354 2.82 25.34 -15.56
N PRO A 355 2.04 26.16 -14.83
CA PRO A 355 2.29 26.39 -13.42
C PRO A 355 2.21 25.05 -12.67
N PRO A 356 3.13 24.78 -11.72
CA PRO A 356 3.07 23.56 -10.93
C PRO A 356 1.71 23.47 -10.22
N ALA A 357 1.21 22.23 -10.07
CA ALA A 357 0.01 21.98 -9.29
C ALA A 357 0.17 22.61 -7.89
N PRO A 358 -0.88 23.26 -7.34
CA PRO A 358 -0.77 23.90 -6.03
C PRO A 358 -0.38 22.86 -4.98
N ALA A 359 0.66 23.17 -4.20
CA ALA A 359 1.10 22.29 -3.12
C ALA A 359 -0.05 22.05 -2.13
N PRO A 360 -0.19 20.82 -1.57
CA PRO A 360 -1.18 20.54 -0.55
C PRO A 360 -0.89 21.43 0.68
N ALA A 361 -1.84 22.29 1.02
CA ALA A 361 -1.67 23.20 2.15
C ALA A 361 -1.81 22.43 3.48
N SER A 362 -0.71 22.33 4.23
CA SER A 362 -0.71 21.80 5.59
C SER A 362 -1.30 22.82 6.57
N GLY A 363 -2.62 22.90 6.60
CA GLY A 363 -3.39 23.73 7.52
C GLY A 363 -4.86 23.36 7.49
N ALA A 364 -5.61 23.70 8.54
CA ALA A 364 -7.04 23.43 8.58
C ALA A 364 -7.77 24.30 7.53
N ASP A 365 -8.00 23.75 6.34
CA ASP A 365 -8.59 24.44 5.19
C ASP A 365 -10.00 24.97 5.48
N ALA A 366 -10.08 26.22 5.90
CA ALA A 366 -11.33 26.95 5.97
C ALA A 366 -11.77 27.31 4.54
N VAL A 367 -12.78 26.60 4.02
CA VAL A 367 -13.43 26.91 2.73
C VAL A 367 -13.82 28.38 2.66
N ARG A 368 -13.58 29.03 1.53
CA ARG A 368 -13.95 30.45 1.36
C ARG A 368 -15.46 30.64 1.59
N PRO A 369 -15.91 31.55 2.47
CA PRO A 369 -17.33 31.71 2.81
C PRO A 369 -18.22 32.00 1.59
N GLU A 370 -17.72 32.71 0.59
CA GLU A 370 -18.39 32.94 -0.69
C GLU A 370 -18.56 31.65 -1.51
N SER A 371 -17.60 30.73 -1.49
CA SER A 371 -17.70 29.43 -2.17
C SER A 371 -18.65 28.50 -1.45
N TYR A 372 -18.57 28.41 -0.12
CA TYR A 372 -19.51 27.60 0.67
C TYR A 372 -20.95 28.09 0.51
N SER A 373 -21.19 29.40 0.66
CA SER A 373 -22.54 29.99 0.52
C SER A 373 -23.14 29.82 -0.88
N ARG A 374 -22.30 29.74 -1.91
CA ARG A 374 -22.68 29.33 -3.27
C ARG A 374 -23.00 27.84 -3.35
N MET A 375 -22.12 26.99 -2.85
CA MET A 375 -22.09 25.56 -3.15
C MET A 375 -23.01 24.70 -2.28
N TRP A 376 -23.25 25.03 -1.01
CA TRP A 376 -23.93 24.13 -0.04
C TRP A 376 -25.27 23.53 -0.51
N ARG A 377 -26.00 24.22 -1.38
CA ARG A 377 -27.27 23.76 -1.99
C ARG A 377 -27.09 22.68 -3.05
N HIS A 378 -25.85 22.30 -3.36
CA HIS A 378 -25.46 21.38 -4.41
C HIS A 378 -24.52 20.29 -3.90
N LEU A 379 -24.14 20.27 -2.62
CA LEU A 379 -23.15 19.32 -2.08
C LEU A 379 -23.83 18.08 -1.46
N VAL A 380 -23.43 16.89 -1.93
CA VAL A 380 -23.64 15.62 -1.22
C VAL A 380 -22.28 15.08 -0.83
N THR A 381 -22.00 15.06 0.48
CA THR A 381 -20.75 14.58 1.05
C THR A 381 -20.89 13.15 1.58
N ILE A 382 -19.94 12.29 1.22
CA ILE A 382 -19.89 10.88 1.61
C ILE A 382 -18.69 10.66 2.54
N GLY A 383 -18.94 10.02 3.69
CA GLY A 383 -17.89 9.55 4.60
C GLY A 383 -17.26 8.22 4.15
N ASP A 384 -16.21 7.81 4.85
CA ASP A 384 -15.40 6.65 4.46
C ASP A 384 -16.10 5.29 4.63
N ASP A 385 -17.17 5.26 5.41
CA ASP A 385 -18.09 4.12 5.57
C ASP A 385 -19.18 4.03 4.49
N GLY A 386 -19.17 4.98 3.54
CA GLY A 386 -20.18 5.13 2.49
C GLY A 386 -21.49 5.78 2.95
N LEU A 387 -21.59 6.23 4.19
CA LEU A 387 -22.73 7.01 4.69
C LEU A 387 -22.56 8.51 4.35
N PHE A 388 -23.52 9.34 4.74
CA PHE A 388 -23.35 10.79 4.64
C PHE A 388 -22.27 11.26 5.62
N ALA A 389 -21.49 12.28 5.25
CA ALA A 389 -20.51 12.89 6.13
C ALA A 389 -21.16 13.30 7.48
N PRO A 390 -20.55 12.98 8.64
CA PRO A 390 -21.18 13.17 9.95
C PRO A 390 -21.61 14.62 10.23
N LEU A 391 -22.77 14.79 10.87
CA LEU A 391 -23.21 16.09 11.35
C LEU A 391 -22.23 16.62 12.40
N GLY A 392 -21.60 17.76 12.12
CA GLY A 392 -20.55 18.35 12.95
C GLY A 392 -19.26 18.65 12.19
N THR A 393 -19.03 18.02 11.03
CA THR A 393 -17.98 18.45 10.10
C THR A 393 -18.42 19.69 9.29
N SER A 394 -17.48 20.40 8.69
CA SER A 394 -17.73 21.61 7.87
C SER A 394 -18.71 21.39 6.71
N PHE A 395 -18.90 20.13 6.30
CA PHE A 395 -19.80 19.74 5.20
C PHE A 395 -20.76 18.60 5.61
N GLY A 396 -20.98 18.39 6.91
CA GLY A 396 -21.81 17.32 7.44
C GLY A 396 -23.26 17.42 6.96
N MET A 397 -23.86 16.28 6.59
CA MET A 397 -25.23 16.26 6.05
C MET A 397 -26.04 15.04 6.50
N ASN A 398 -27.35 15.09 6.27
CA ASN A 398 -28.24 13.97 6.51
C ASN A 398 -29.32 13.85 5.42
N PHE A 399 -30.22 12.88 5.59
CA PHE A 399 -31.28 12.62 4.63
C PHE A 399 -32.29 13.77 4.47
N ASP A 400 -32.47 14.63 5.48
CA ASP A 400 -33.32 15.82 5.39
C ASP A 400 -32.63 16.99 4.68
N SER A 401 -31.30 17.12 4.79
CA SER A 401 -30.49 17.99 3.92
C SER A 401 -30.68 17.63 2.45
N LEU A 402 -30.63 16.33 2.12
CA LEU A 402 -30.87 15.82 0.76
C LEU A 402 -32.32 16.09 0.27
N LYS A 403 -33.34 15.90 1.11
CA LYS A 403 -34.72 16.27 0.76
C LYS A 403 -34.85 17.77 0.47
N THR A 404 -34.18 18.61 1.28
CA THR A 404 -34.18 20.07 1.13
C THR A 404 -33.51 20.49 -0.17
N MET A 405 -32.37 19.89 -0.51
CA MET A 405 -31.67 20.07 -1.79
C MET A 405 -32.58 19.79 -2.99
N LEU A 406 -33.26 18.63 -3.01
CA LEU A 406 -34.17 18.25 -4.10
C LEU A 406 -35.49 19.05 -4.11
N PHE A 407 -35.84 19.71 -3.00
CA PHE A 407 -36.88 20.74 -2.99
C PHE A 407 -36.38 22.05 -3.62
N LEU A 408 -35.17 22.51 -3.28
CA LEU A 408 -34.56 23.71 -3.86
C LEU A 408 -34.32 23.57 -5.37
N PHE A 409 -33.87 22.40 -5.85
CA PHE A 409 -33.84 22.04 -7.27
C PHE A 409 -35.18 22.34 -7.97
N ARG A 410 -36.30 21.85 -7.42
CA ARG A 410 -37.63 22.04 -8.02
C ARG A 410 -38.08 23.51 -8.02
N GLN A 411 -37.66 24.31 -7.04
CA GLN A 411 -37.93 25.74 -7.03
C GLN A 411 -37.06 26.52 -8.03
N GLN A 412 -35.76 26.28 -8.04
CA GLN A 412 -34.81 27.01 -8.90
C GLN A 412 -35.04 26.72 -10.39
N THR A 413 -35.40 25.48 -10.72
CA THR A 413 -35.70 25.04 -12.10
C THR A 413 -37.16 25.24 -12.52
N ALA A 414 -37.97 25.93 -11.72
CA ALA A 414 -39.39 26.11 -12.00
C ALA A 414 -39.65 26.88 -13.31
N GLY A 415 -38.80 27.85 -13.63
CA GLY A 415 -38.89 28.71 -14.82
C GLY A 415 -37.90 28.39 -15.95
N TRP A 416 -37.16 27.28 -15.88
CA TRP A 416 -36.21 26.89 -16.92
C TRP A 416 -36.90 26.30 -18.16
N SER A 417 -36.32 26.51 -19.34
CA SER A 417 -36.84 25.96 -20.61
C SER A 417 -36.82 24.43 -20.63
N THR A 418 -35.85 23.82 -19.96
CA THR A 418 -35.78 22.38 -19.71
C THR A 418 -35.12 22.14 -18.36
N ARG A 419 -35.73 21.28 -17.53
CA ARG A 419 -35.18 20.94 -16.22
C ARG A 419 -34.13 19.84 -16.39
N ARG A 420 -32.88 20.15 -16.11
CA ARG A 420 -31.76 19.19 -16.13
C ARG A 420 -31.15 19.05 -14.75
N LEU A 421 -30.94 17.82 -14.32
CA LEU A 421 -30.20 17.46 -13.13
C LEU A 421 -28.91 16.76 -13.55
N ALA A 422 -27.76 17.34 -13.23
CA ALA A 422 -26.45 16.73 -13.43
C ALA A 422 -25.91 16.24 -12.09
N ILE A 423 -25.47 14.98 -12.00
CA ILE A 423 -24.69 14.48 -10.86
C ILE A 423 -23.22 14.53 -11.27
N PHE A 424 -22.43 15.33 -10.55
CA PHE A 424 -20.97 15.37 -10.69
C PHE A 424 -20.35 14.52 -9.59
N ALA A 425 -19.57 13.49 -9.92
CA ALA A 425 -18.80 12.72 -8.94
C ALA A 425 -17.32 13.13 -8.98
N ASP A 426 -16.83 13.66 -7.86
CA ASP A 426 -15.45 14.08 -7.71
C ASP A 426 -14.50 12.90 -7.48
N GLY A 427 -13.25 13.08 -7.89
CA GLY A 427 -12.20 12.08 -7.76
C GLY A 427 -11.72 11.85 -6.33
N GLY A 428 -11.90 12.78 -5.38
CA GLY A 428 -11.38 12.67 -4.01
C GLY A 428 -9.89 13.02 -3.86
N TYR A 429 -9.36 13.83 -4.77
CA TYR A 429 -7.95 14.22 -4.83
C TYR A 429 -7.58 15.31 -3.80
N PHE A 430 -8.43 16.31 -3.63
CA PHE A 430 -8.15 17.46 -2.75
C PHE A 430 -9.08 17.49 -1.55
N SER A 431 -8.69 18.23 -0.50
CA SER A 431 -9.55 18.46 0.68
C SER A 431 -10.94 18.93 0.25
N THR A 432 -11.99 18.57 0.99
CA THR A 432 -13.37 18.93 0.62
C THR A 432 -13.53 20.45 0.46
N SER A 433 -12.81 21.25 1.27
CA SER A 433 -12.72 22.70 1.13
C SER A 433 -12.09 23.13 -0.20
N ALA A 434 -10.90 22.63 -0.55
CA ALA A 434 -10.23 22.95 -1.81
C ALA A 434 -11.05 22.51 -3.04
N THR A 435 -11.66 21.34 -2.98
CA THR A 435 -12.56 20.81 -4.02
C THR A 435 -13.82 21.68 -4.19
N VAL A 436 -14.43 22.13 -3.10
CA VAL A 436 -15.56 23.08 -3.15
C VAL A 436 -15.15 24.43 -3.74
N ASP A 437 -13.96 24.90 -3.42
CA ASP A 437 -13.39 26.14 -3.96
C ASP A 437 -13.04 26.04 -5.46
N MET A 438 -12.59 24.87 -5.91
CA MET A 438 -12.27 24.56 -7.30
C MET A 438 -13.54 24.39 -8.15
N LEU A 439 -14.59 23.75 -7.63
CA LEU A 439 -15.82 23.46 -8.39
C LEU A 439 -16.85 24.60 -8.40
N ALA A 440 -16.69 25.65 -7.56
CA ALA A 440 -17.62 26.77 -7.51
C ALA A 440 -17.84 27.51 -8.86
N PRO A 441 -16.81 27.77 -9.71
CA PRO A 441 -17.00 28.32 -11.04
C PRO A 441 -17.77 27.38 -11.98
N LEU A 442 -17.50 26.06 -11.93
CA LEU A 442 -18.21 25.07 -12.73
C LEU A 442 -19.71 25.01 -12.36
N ARG A 443 -20.04 25.14 -11.07
CA ARG A 443 -21.43 25.29 -10.62
C ARG A 443 -22.10 26.48 -11.29
N ASP A 444 -21.48 27.65 -11.21
CA ASP A 444 -22.03 28.89 -11.77
C ASP A 444 -22.28 28.77 -13.29
N GLU A 445 -21.38 28.12 -14.03
CA GLU A 445 -21.51 27.87 -15.47
C GLU A 445 -22.61 26.86 -15.83
N LEU A 446 -22.75 25.77 -15.06
CA LEU A 446 -23.83 24.80 -15.24
C LEU A 446 -25.20 25.45 -15.01
N VAL A 447 -25.34 26.21 -13.91
CA VAL A 447 -26.60 26.91 -13.59
C VAL A 447 -26.95 27.97 -14.62
N ALA A 448 -25.96 28.70 -15.15
CA ALA A 448 -26.15 29.66 -16.25
C ALA A 448 -26.64 29.01 -17.55
N ASN A 449 -26.48 27.69 -17.69
CA ASN A 449 -26.87 26.89 -18.84
C ASN A 449 -28.15 26.06 -18.62
N GLU A 450 -28.94 26.37 -17.57
CA GLU A 450 -30.12 25.59 -17.14
C GLU A 450 -29.80 24.13 -16.80
N ILE A 451 -28.64 23.91 -16.17
CA ILE A 451 -28.22 22.61 -15.63
C ILE A 451 -28.06 22.76 -14.11
N TYR A 452 -28.79 21.96 -13.33
CA TYR A 452 -28.67 21.97 -11.87
C TYR A 452 -27.69 20.88 -11.44
N PRO A 453 -26.51 21.23 -10.91
CA PRO A 453 -25.56 20.23 -10.44
C PRO A 453 -25.90 19.74 -9.02
N ILE A 454 -25.60 18.48 -8.76
CA ILE A 454 -25.34 17.91 -7.45
C ILE A 454 -23.91 17.34 -7.49
N PHE A 455 -23.02 17.90 -6.69
CA PHE A 455 -21.64 17.44 -6.53
C PHE A 455 -21.57 16.41 -5.41
N LEU A 456 -21.15 15.20 -5.78
CA LEU A 456 -20.91 14.08 -4.90
C LEU A 456 -19.41 14.08 -4.54
N LEU A 457 -19.11 14.46 -3.30
CA LEU A 457 -17.73 14.66 -2.80
C LEU A 457 -17.41 13.65 -1.69
N TRP A 458 -16.14 13.30 -1.58
CA TRP A 458 -15.61 12.53 -0.45
C TRP A 458 -15.23 13.49 0.69
N ASP A 459 -15.54 13.12 1.94
CA ASP A 459 -15.16 13.89 3.14
C ASP A 459 -13.65 13.73 3.42
N THR A 460 -13.10 12.53 3.20
CA THR A 460 -11.66 12.25 3.31
C THR A 460 -10.98 12.19 1.93
N PRO A 461 -10.07 13.13 1.58
CA PRO A 461 -9.26 13.02 0.38
C PRO A 461 -8.28 11.83 0.45
N TRP A 462 -8.44 10.84 -0.45
CA TRP A 462 -7.56 9.68 -0.47
C TRP A 462 -6.16 10.02 -0.98
N TYR A 463 -6.02 11.04 -1.81
CA TYR A 463 -4.72 11.45 -2.33
C TYR A 463 -3.89 12.21 -1.30
N ALA A 464 -4.53 12.98 -0.41
CA ALA A 464 -3.83 13.55 0.73
C ALA A 464 -3.44 12.48 1.76
N ASP A 465 -4.28 11.43 1.96
CA ASP A 465 -3.87 10.23 2.72
C ASP A 465 -2.68 9.53 2.03
N MET A 466 -2.70 9.34 0.70
CA MET A 466 -1.55 8.80 -0.04
C MET A 466 -0.30 9.68 0.10
N GLN A 467 -0.41 11.00 -0.02
CA GLN A 467 0.71 11.91 0.18
C GLN A 467 1.22 11.83 1.63
N GLY A 468 0.34 11.83 2.62
CA GLY A 468 0.69 11.58 4.02
C GLY A 468 1.42 10.25 4.21
N ARG A 469 1.04 9.21 3.46
CA ARG A 469 1.73 7.91 3.48
C ARG A 469 3.09 7.91 2.77
N LEU A 470 3.22 8.67 1.68
CA LEU A 470 4.46 8.81 0.92
C LEU A 470 5.49 9.69 1.62
N TYR A 471 5.04 10.70 2.38
CA TYR A 471 5.88 11.66 3.09
C TYR A 471 6.02 11.36 4.59
N GLY A 472 5.10 10.61 5.21
CA GLY A 472 5.07 10.26 6.63
C GLY A 472 5.04 8.75 6.92
N ASP A 473 4.18 7.95 6.26
CA ASP A 473 4.14 6.49 6.51
C ASP A 473 5.25 5.67 5.82
N ALA A 474 6.33 6.31 5.34
CA ALA A 474 7.49 5.60 4.79
C ALA A 474 8.39 4.96 5.86
N GLY A 475 8.16 5.23 7.16
CA GLY A 475 9.01 4.74 8.25
C GLY A 475 10.40 5.37 8.24
N LEU A 476 10.42 6.69 7.98
CA LEU A 476 11.59 7.55 7.99
C LEU A 476 11.25 8.71 8.93
N ASP A 477 11.81 8.71 10.14
CA ASP A 477 11.54 9.71 11.18
C ASP A 477 11.90 11.13 10.70
N GLU A 478 11.17 12.17 11.13
CA GLU A 478 11.60 13.57 10.93
C GLU A 478 12.87 13.93 11.75
N ASP A 479 13.33 13.05 12.65
CA ASP A 479 14.60 13.19 13.38
C ASP A 479 15.75 12.31 12.81
N ASP A 480 15.45 11.26 12.02
CA ASP A 480 16.43 10.55 11.14
C ASP A 480 16.94 11.46 10.01
N VAL A 481 16.27 12.59 9.87
CA VAL A 481 16.07 13.41 8.69
C VAL A 481 16.06 14.84 9.19
N GLY A 482 17.24 15.38 9.51
CA GLY A 482 17.37 16.80 9.84
C GLY A 482 16.62 17.66 8.81
N THR A 483 16.09 18.81 9.26
CA THR A 483 15.07 19.70 8.64
C THR A 483 15.22 20.08 7.15
N ASP A 484 16.23 19.54 6.51
CA ASP A 484 16.63 19.61 5.11
C ASP A 484 15.91 18.62 4.17
N LEU A 485 15.40 17.45 4.57
CA LEU A 485 14.79 16.57 3.53
C LEU A 485 13.43 17.04 3.00
N GLY A 486 12.73 17.94 3.71
CA GLY A 486 11.60 18.68 3.13
C GLY A 486 11.99 19.44 1.85
N TRP A 487 13.25 19.89 1.73
CA TRP A 487 13.80 20.36 0.44
C TRP A 487 14.37 19.21 -0.38
N TYR A 488 15.09 18.23 0.19
CA TYR A 488 15.70 17.13 -0.58
C TYR A 488 14.70 16.30 -1.41
N TRP A 489 13.51 15.99 -0.87
CA TRP A 489 12.45 15.31 -1.63
C TRP A 489 11.90 16.15 -2.79
N ASN A 490 11.92 17.48 -2.67
CA ASN A 490 11.33 18.44 -3.59
C ASN A 490 12.32 19.08 -4.59
N GLU A 491 13.62 19.13 -4.27
CA GLU A 491 14.67 19.75 -5.11
C GLU A 491 15.71 18.74 -5.64
N VAL A 492 15.87 17.56 -5.02
CA VAL A 492 16.84 16.52 -5.44
C VAL A 492 16.16 15.20 -5.80
N GLY A 493 15.01 14.93 -5.18
CA GLY A 493 14.25 13.70 -5.36
C GLY A 493 14.86 12.53 -4.59
N GLY A 494 14.37 12.31 -3.37
CA GLY A 494 14.84 11.29 -2.42
C GLY A 494 15.08 9.88 -2.99
N PRO A 495 15.94 9.08 -2.32
CA PRO A 495 16.56 7.88 -2.86
C PRO A 495 15.53 6.98 -3.56
N PRO A 496 15.76 6.59 -4.82
CA PRO A 496 14.73 5.99 -5.68
C PRO A 496 14.02 4.76 -5.09
N MET A 497 14.75 3.94 -4.31
CA MET A 497 14.18 2.80 -3.59
C MET A 497 13.15 3.21 -2.52
N ALA A 498 13.35 4.32 -1.80
CA ALA A 498 12.38 4.79 -0.81
C ALA A 498 11.08 5.25 -1.47
N LYS A 499 11.18 5.98 -2.60
CA LYS A 499 10.02 6.32 -3.43
C LYS A 499 9.29 5.08 -3.96
N PHE A 500 10.05 4.10 -4.44
CA PHE A 500 9.52 2.84 -4.96
C PHE A 500 8.73 2.07 -3.91
N LEU A 501 9.32 1.87 -2.72
CA LEU A 501 8.67 1.18 -1.60
C LEU A 501 7.43 1.95 -1.11
N ALA A 502 7.55 3.26 -0.88
CA ALA A 502 6.42 4.06 -0.43
C ALA A 502 5.24 4.01 -1.42
N ALA A 503 5.52 4.04 -2.74
CA ALA A 503 4.50 3.81 -3.77
C ALA A 503 3.91 2.39 -3.71
N ALA A 504 4.76 1.38 -3.55
CA ALA A 504 4.37 -0.03 -3.50
C ALA A 504 3.42 -0.37 -2.34
N TYR A 505 3.57 0.29 -1.19
CA TYR A 505 2.67 0.14 -0.05
C TYR A 505 1.44 1.04 -0.14
N SER A 506 1.63 2.31 -0.49
CA SER A 506 0.58 3.34 -0.38
C SER A 506 -0.49 3.19 -1.45
N VAL A 507 -0.09 3.08 -2.73
CA VAL A 507 -1.03 3.16 -3.86
C VAL A 507 -2.01 1.96 -3.87
N PRO A 508 -1.61 0.69 -3.64
CA PRO A 508 -2.56 -0.41 -3.52
C PRO A 508 -3.49 -0.29 -2.31
N THR A 509 -2.99 0.18 -1.16
CA THR A 509 -3.78 0.34 0.07
C THR A 509 -4.86 1.41 -0.11
N MET A 510 -4.45 2.58 -0.59
CA MET A 510 -5.28 3.70 -0.99
C MET A 510 -6.33 3.30 -2.04
N TRP A 511 -5.91 2.64 -3.13
CA TRP A 511 -6.83 2.21 -4.18
C TRP A 511 -7.90 1.24 -3.66
N ASN A 512 -7.51 0.34 -2.76
CA ASN A 512 -8.44 -0.53 -2.05
C ASN A 512 -9.44 0.24 -1.16
N GLN A 513 -9.01 1.32 -0.48
CA GLN A 513 -9.94 2.19 0.24
C GLN A 513 -10.95 2.85 -0.71
N VAL A 514 -10.48 3.42 -1.83
CA VAL A 514 -11.34 4.08 -2.84
C VAL A 514 -12.40 3.11 -3.39
N ARG A 515 -11.99 1.89 -3.78
CA ARG A 515 -12.92 0.83 -4.22
C ARG A 515 -13.97 0.51 -3.15
N ARG A 516 -13.55 0.30 -1.90
CA ARG A 516 -14.46 -0.01 -0.76
C ARG A 516 -15.43 1.13 -0.46
N ARG A 517 -14.98 2.39 -0.48
CA ARG A 517 -15.83 3.58 -0.27
C ARG A 517 -16.94 3.66 -1.34
N ALA A 518 -16.58 3.49 -2.61
CA ALA A 518 -17.53 3.47 -3.73
C ALA A 518 -18.53 2.30 -3.64
N GLU A 519 -18.06 1.11 -3.21
CA GLU A 519 -18.92 -0.03 -2.96
C GLU A 519 -19.87 0.22 -1.77
N ALA A 520 -19.38 0.73 -0.65
CA ALA A 520 -20.20 0.98 0.54
C ALA A 520 -21.31 2.01 0.27
N ALA A 521 -20.98 3.12 -0.41
CA ALA A 521 -21.92 4.20 -0.72
C ALA A 521 -23.12 3.76 -1.57
N CYS A 522 -22.91 2.80 -2.46
CA CYS A 522 -23.94 2.27 -3.36
C CYS A 522 -24.53 0.93 -2.88
N GLY A 523 -23.72 0.05 -2.30
CA GLY A 523 -24.10 -1.30 -1.88
C GLY A 523 -25.00 -1.32 -0.65
N ARG A 524 -24.66 -0.53 0.37
CA ARG A 524 -25.40 -0.49 1.65
C ARG A 524 -26.85 0.01 1.47
N ARG A 525 -27.76 -0.41 2.36
CA ARG A 525 -29.18 0.00 2.33
C ARG A 525 -29.37 1.50 2.63
N ASP A 526 -28.51 2.02 3.48
CA ASP A 526 -28.38 3.37 4.04
C ASP A 526 -27.25 4.20 3.40
N GLY A 527 -26.49 3.63 2.47
CA GLY A 527 -25.39 4.33 1.79
C GLY A 527 -25.84 5.60 1.07
N ALA A 528 -25.03 6.67 1.17
CA ALA A 528 -25.36 8.02 0.74
C ALA A 528 -25.77 8.08 -0.75
N ALA A 529 -24.97 7.46 -1.62
CA ALA A 529 -25.23 7.42 -3.05
C ALA A 529 -26.51 6.61 -3.38
N ARG A 530 -26.79 5.50 -2.68
CA ARG A 530 -28.07 4.78 -2.81
C ARG A 530 -29.26 5.62 -2.33
N LEU A 531 -29.12 6.40 -1.27
CA LEU A 531 -30.17 7.31 -0.79
C LEU A 531 -30.39 8.48 -1.76
N LEU A 532 -29.34 8.98 -2.41
CA LEU A 532 -29.43 9.95 -3.51
C LEU A 532 -30.22 9.36 -4.70
N ALA A 533 -29.88 8.18 -5.21
CA ALA A 533 -30.60 7.51 -6.29
C ALA A 533 -32.09 7.32 -5.98
N LYS A 534 -32.43 6.81 -4.78
CA LYS A 534 -33.82 6.67 -4.32
C LYS A 534 -34.56 8.00 -4.30
N SER A 535 -33.90 9.07 -3.87
CA SER A 535 -34.49 10.41 -3.76
C SER A 535 -34.70 11.07 -5.13
N ILE A 536 -33.79 10.84 -6.08
CA ILE A 536 -33.94 11.24 -7.49
C ILE A 536 -35.12 10.49 -8.13
N ALA A 537 -35.17 9.16 -7.99
CA ALA A 537 -36.27 8.34 -8.48
C ALA A 537 -37.63 8.80 -7.91
N TYR A 538 -37.69 9.13 -6.62
CA TYR A 538 -38.89 9.70 -6.02
C TYR A 538 -39.26 11.08 -6.62
N ASN A 539 -38.29 11.96 -6.85
CA ASN A 539 -38.58 13.28 -7.42
C ASN A 539 -39.00 13.22 -8.90
N LEU A 540 -38.53 12.24 -9.67
CA LEU A 540 -39.02 11.97 -11.04
C LEU A 540 -40.52 11.63 -11.05
N THR A 541 -41.04 10.97 -10.00
CA THR A 541 -42.50 10.76 -9.87
C THR A 541 -43.31 12.04 -9.63
N LYS A 542 -42.64 13.16 -9.32
CA LYS A 542 -43.27 14.46 -8.99
C LYS A 542 -43.10 15.48 -10.10
N ASN A 543 -41.98 15.47 -10.81
CA ASN A 543 -41.68 16.34 -11.94
C ASN A 543 -40.77 15.61 -12.93
N ALA A 544 -41.04 15.72 -14.23
CA ALA A 544 -40.11 15.27 -15.25
C ALA A 544 -38.89 16.21 -15.32
N PHE A 545 -37.71 15.62 -15.45
CA PHE A 545 -36.43 16.31 -15.69
C PHE A 545 -35.44 15.36 -16.37
N GLU A 546 -34.49 15.91 -17.12
CA GLU A 546 -33.39 15.16 -17.72
C GLU A 546 -32.33 14.85 -16.66
N LEU A 547 -31.73 13.67 -16.77
CA LEU A 547 -30.69 13.20 -15.85
C LEU A 547 -29.38 13.02 -16.63
N HIS A 548 -28.33 13.65 -16.13
CA HIS A 548 -26.99 13.64 -16.70
C HIS A 548 -25.99 13.26 -15.63
N LEU A 549 -24.92 12.57 -16.01
CA LEU A 549 -23.82 12.20 -15.13
C LEU A 549 -22.53 12.85 -15.63
N ILE A 550 -21.70 13.31 -14.70
CA ILE A 550 -20.35 13.80 -14.93
C ILE A 550 -19.46 13.12 -13.87
N GLY A 551 -18.32 12.55 -14.25
CA GLY A 551 -17.40 11.91 -13.31
C GLY A 551 -15.97 12.33 -13.61
N HIS A 552 -15.20 12.64 -12.59
CA HIS A 552 -13.77 12.93 -12.71
C HIS A 552 -12.96 11.88 -11.94
N GLY A 553 -11.92 11.34 -12.58
CA GLY A 553 -11.00 10.42 -11.91
C GLY A 553 -11.72 9.23 -11.28
N ALA A 554 -11.39 8.94 -10.01
CA ALA A 554 -12.02 7.88 -9.22
C ALA A 554 -13.51 8.11 -8.89
N GLY A 555 -14.06 9.29 -9.16
CA GLY A 555 -15.50 9.56 -9.01
C GLY A 555 -16.36 8.66 -9.88
N ASP A 556 -15.80 8.15 -10.98
CA ASP A 556 -16.44 7.20 -11.87
C ASP A 556 -16.75 5.83 -11.23
N LEU A 557 -16.01 5.41 -10.19
CA LEU A 557 -16.22 4.15 -9.47
C LEU A 557 -17.52 4.15 -8.66
N VAL A 558 -17.86 5.28 -8.04
CA VAL A 558 -19.17 5.48 -7.38
C VAL A 558 -20.24 5.78 -8.42
N LEU A 559 -19.93 6.55 -9.47
CA LEU A 559 -20.86 6.93 -10.53
C LEU A 559 -21.37 5.73 -11.36
N SER A 560 -20.50 4.77 -11.70
CA SER A 560 -20.84 3.55 -12.44
C SER A 560 -21.79 2.64 -11.65
N ARG A 561 -21.62 2.59 -10.32
CA ARG A 561 -22.53 1.89 -9.39
C ARG A 561 -23.84 2.68 -9.21
N LEU A 562 -23.76 4.00 -9.10
CA LEU A 562 -24.92 4.89 -8.96
C LEU A 562 -25.82 4.85 -10.21
N ALA A 563 -25.22 4.82 -11.41
CA ALA A 563 -25.92 4.72 -12.69
C ALA A 563 -26.86 3.51 -12.74
N GLN A 564 -26.40 2.34 -12.28
CA GLN A 564 -27.20 1.11 -12.21
C GLN A 564 -28.33 1.17 -11.18
N LEU A 565 -28.24 2.04 -10.17
CA LEU A 565 -29.31 2.26 -9.18
C LEU A 565 -30.39 3.23 -9.67
N LEU A 566 -30.13 3.98 -10.75
CA LEU A 566 -31.04 4.97 -11.32
C LEU A 566 -31.98 4.27 -12.32
N ALA A 567 -33.19 3.95 -11.86
CA ALA A 567 -34.24 3.26 -12.63
C ALA A 567 -34.92 4.14 -13.72
N THR A 568 -34.16 5.00 -14.38
CA THR A 568 -34.60 5.95 -15.42
C THR A 568 -33.54 6.01 -16.52
N PRO A 569 -33.91 6.28 -17.78
CA PRO A 569 -32.94 6.65 -18.81
C PRO A 569 -32.09 7.84 -18.35
N ILE A 570 -30.79 7.72 -18.54
CA ILE A 570 -29.77 8.75 -18.36
C ILE A 570 -29.44 9.29 -19.75
N ARG A 571 -29.42 10.62 -19.90
CA ARG A 571 -29.25 11.26 -21.22
C ARG A 571 -27.80 11.28 -21.67
N THR A 572 -26.91 11.78 -20.81
CA THR A 572 -25.47 11.82 -21.08
C THR A 572 -24.69 11.35 -19.85
N CYS A 573 -23.55 10.70 -20.09
CA CYS A 573 -22.54 10.42 -19.07
C CYS A 573 -21.19 10.92 -19.59
N ASN A 574 -20.63 11.94 -18.94
CA ASN A 574 -19.35 12.53 -19.31
C ASN A 574 -18.29 12.10 -18.28
N LEU A 575 -17.26 11.37 -18.72
CA LEU A 575 -16.19 10.89 -17.85
C LEU A 575 -14.87 11.58 -18.21
N TRP A 576 -14.23 12.23 -17.24
CA TRP A 576 -12.97 12.96 -17.38
C TRP A 576 -11.85 12.17 -16.66
N SER A 577 -10.93 11.58 -17.44
CA SER A 577 -9.95 10.56 -17.06
C SER A 577 -10.48 9.51 -16.04
N PRO A 578 -11.51 8.72 -16.40
CA PRO A 578 -12.09 7.69 -15.53
C PRO A 578 -11.08 6.62 -15.08
N LEU A 579 -11.18 6.18 -13.82
CA LEU A 579 -10.29 5.15 -13.24
C LEU A 579 -10.90 3.74 -13.20
N THR A 580 -12.10 3.56 -13.75
CA THR A 580 -12.73 2.27 -14.08
C THR A 580 -11.88 1.46 -15.06
N THR A 581 -11.76 0.14 -14.85
CA THR A 581 -11.19 -0.77 -15.86
C THR A 581 -12.13 -0.95 -17.05
N ILE A 582 -11.61 -1.33 -18.21
CA ILE A 582 -12.44 -1.67 -19.37
C ILE A 582 -13.33 -2.88 -19.05
N GLU A 583 -12.90 -3.83 -18.20
CA GLU A 583 -13.79 -4.89 -17.70
C GLU A 583 -14.95 -4.36 -16.84
N HIS A 584 -14.70 -3.45 -15.90
CA HIS A 584 -15.77 -2.85 -15.11
C HIS A 584 -16.69 -1.95 -15.97
N PHE A 585 -16.18 -1.36 -17.05
CA PHE A 585 -17.01 -0.73 -18.09
C PHE A 585 -17.93 -1.74 -18.81
N ARG A 586 -17.39 -2.91 -19.22
CA ARG A 586 -18.16 -4.01 -19.86
C ARG A 586 -19.31 -4.52 -19.00
N THR A 587 -19.15 -4.52 -17.68
CA THR A 587 -20.17 -5.02 -16.74
C THR A 587 -21.14 -3.93 -16.25
N THR A 588 -20.83 -2.64 -16.44
CA THR A 588 -21.65 -1.53 -15.92
C THR A 588 -22.21 -0.60 -17.00
N TYR A 589 -21.36 0.20 -17.65
CA TYR A 589 -21.80 1.21 -18.62
C TYR A 589 -22.18 0.62 -19.99
N GLN A 590 -21.46 -0.38 -20.48
CA GLN A 590 -21.74 -0.99 -21.79
C GLN A 590 -23.17 -1.56 -21.88
N PRO A 591 -23.69 -2.35 -20.91
CA PRO A 591 -25.07 -2.85 -20.96
C PRO A 591 -26.10 -1.72 -20.88
N MET A 592 -25.80 -0.63 -20.16
CA MET A 592 -26.66 0.55 -20.10
C MET A 592 -26.71 1.30 -21.43
N LEU A 593 -25.55 1.44 -22.10
CA LEU A 593 -25.48 1.93 -23.47
C LEU A 593 -26.30 1.01 -24.37
N GLU A 594 -25.93 -0.26 -24.53
CA GLU A 594 -26.59 -1.19 -25.45
C GLU A 594 -28.12 -1.29 -25.28
N SER A 595 -28.63 -1.29 -24.03
CA SER A 595 -30.07 -1.34 -23.73
C SER A 595 -30.83 -0.02 -23.95
N GLY A 596 -30.16 1.12 -24.03
CA GLY A 596 -30.79 2.44 -24.08
C GLY A 596 -31.04 3.09 -22.71
N ALA A 597 -30.61 2.46 -21.61
CA ALA A 597 -30.69 3.03 -20.27
C ALA A 597 -29.71 4.21 -20.05
N LEU A 598 -28.63 4.28 -20.83
CA LEU A 598 -27.77 5.44 -21.00
C LEU A 598 -27.76 5.82 -22.49
N GLU A 599 -28.32 6.97 -22.86
CA GLU A 599 -28.50 7.32 -24.27
C GLU A 599 -27.15 7.59 -24.97
N HIS A 600 -26.31 8.45 -24.39
CA HIS A 600 -24.98 8.83 -24.89
C HIS A 600 -23.91 8.85 -23.77
N MET A 601 -22.65 8.62 -24.13
CA MET A 601 -21.49 8.76 -23.26
C MET A 601 -20.33 9.46 -23.98
N THR A 602 -19.56 10.26 -23.24
CA THR A 602 -18.30 10.86 -23.72
C THR A 602 -17.20 10.55 -22.71
N ILE A 603 -16.06 10.05 -23.18
CA ILE A 603 -14.85 9.81 -22.37
C ILE A 603 -13.77 10.79 -22.82
N SER A 604 -13.43 11.76 -21.98
CA SER A 604 -12.23 12.59 -22.15
C SER A 604 -11.07 11.94 -21.41
N THR A 605 -9.96 11.65 -22.11
CA THR A 605 -8.71 11.06 -21.58
C THR A 605 -7.56 12.01 -21.93
N LEU A 606 -6.46 12.02 -21.17
CA LEU A 606 -5.27 12.74 -21.62
C LEU A 606 -4.57 11.94 -22.74
N ASP A 607 -3.76 12.61 -23.56
CA ASP A 607 -2.89 11.88 -24.48
C ASP A 607 -1.73 11.15 -23.78
N ASP A 608 -1.18 10.14 -24.44
CA ASP A 608 -0.17 9.23 -23.89
C ASP A 608 1.14 9.91 -23.42
N ASP A 609 1.43 11.13 -23.91
CA ASP A 609 2.56 11.96 -23.51
C ASP A 609 2.23 12.78 -22.25
N SER A 610 1.04 13.39 -22.21
CA SER A 610 0.51 14.13 -21.05
C SER A 610 0.32 13.21 -19.84
N GLU A 611 -0.19 11.98 -20.04
CA GLU A 611 -0.30 10.93 -19.00
C GLU A 611 1.06 10.58 -18.35
N ARG A 612 2.17 10.71 -19.09
CA ARG A 612 3.55 10.42 -18.62
C ARG A 612 4.24 11.65 -18.04
N ALA A 613 3.91 12.84 -18.53
CA ALA A 613 4.46 14.12 -18.07
C ALA A 613 3.77 14.64 -16.79
N ASP A 614 2.53 14.20 -16.53
CA ASP A 614 1.81 14.48 -15.29
C ASP A 614 2.49 13.84 -14.06
N THR A 615 2.16 14.33 -12.86
CA THR A 615 2.67 13.79 -11.60
C THR A 615 1.60 13.73 -10.52
N MET A 616 1.64 12.64 -9.75
CA MET A 616 0.83 12.44 -8.56
C MET A 616 1.71 12.62 -7.32
N GLY A 617 2.13 13.87 -7.12
CA GLY A 617 2.99 14.28 -6.01
C GLY A 617 4.45 13.94 -6.32
N PRO A 618 5.14 13.13 -5.50
CA PRO A 618 6.51 12.69 -5.80
C PRO A 618 6.56 11.54 -6.83
N LEU A 619 5.41 11.01 -7.25
CA LEU A 619 5.28 9.89 -8.18
C LEU A 619 5.12 10.38 -9.62
N PRO A 620 5.91 9.88 -10.59
CA PRO A 620 5.77 10.23 -11.99
C PRO A 620 4.55 9.55 -12.61
N GLY A 621 3.86 10.25 -13.51
CA GLY A 621 2.64 9.78 -14.16
C GLY A 621 1.36 10.25 -13.47
N SER A 622 0.27 10.24 -14.25
CA SER A 622 -1.08 10.57 -13.81
C SER A 622 -1.67 9.55 -12.82
N ALA A 623 -2.83 9.89 -12.23
CA ALA A 623 -3.62 8.93 -11.45
C ALA A 623 -4.09 7.73 -12.29
N ALA A 624 -4.39 7.92 -13.58
CA ALA A 624 -4.82 6.85 -14.48
C ALA A 624 -3.68 5.86 -14.76
N LEU A 625 -2.46 6.37 -14.95
CA LEU A 625 -1.27 5.55 -15.09
C LEU A 625 -0.92 4.82 -13.78
N LEU A 626 -0.96 5.51 -12.62
CA LEU A 626 -0.75 4.87 -11.32
C LEU A 626 -1.71 3.69 -11.08
N VAL A 627 -3.01 3.91 -11.32
CA VAL A 627 -4.06 2.91 -11.06
C VAL A 627 -4.01 1.76 -12.04
N SER A 628 -3.78 2.02 -13.33
CA SER A 628 -3.58 0.99 -14.36
C SER A 628 -2.43 0.06 -13.99
N ASN A 629 -1.34 0.60 -13.46
CA ASN A 629 -0.23 -0.20 -12.98
C ASN A 629 -0.56 -0.96 -11.69
N VAL A 630 -1.18 -0.34 -10.69
CA VAL A 630 -1.57 -1.05 -9.44
C VAL A 630 -2.56 -2.19 -9.71
N LEU A 631 -3.53 -2.00 -10.61
CA LEU A 631 -4.53 -3.02 -10.92
C LEU A 631 -3.97 -4.22 -11.69
N ALA A 632 -2.93 -4.03 -12.51
CA ALA A 632 -2.23 -5.13 -13.19
C ALA A 632 -1.63 -6.17 -12.22
N VAL A 633 -1.57 -5.81 -10.93
CA VAL A 633 -1.02 -6.65 -9.87
C VAL A 633 -2.09 -7.51 -9.18
N ASP A 634 -3.38 -7.14 -9.28
CA ASP A 634 -4.47 -7.77 -8.51
C ASP A 634 -5.00 -9.08 -9.13
N ASP A 635 -5.11 -9.18 -10.46
CA ASP A 635 -5.88 -10.28 -11.11
C ASP A 635 -5.05 -11.47 -11.65
N ILE A 636 -3.78 -11.28 -12.00
CA ILE A 636 -2.89 -12.38 -12.41
C ILE A 636 -1.50 -12.09 -11.89
N ASP A 637 -0.98 -12.98 -11.03
CA ASP A 637 0.46 -13.23 -10.81
C ASP A 637 1.37 -11.98 -10.88
N ARG A 638 0.87 -10.85 -10.37
CA ARG A 638 1.50 -9.60 -9.92
C ARG A 638 2.51 -8.83 -10.81
N SER A 639 3.00 -9.39 -11.92
CA SER A 639 4.45 -9.40 -12.23
C SER A 639 5.23 -8.09 -12.26
N THR A 640 4.78 -7.06 -12.98
CA THR A 640 5.72 -6.15 -13.68
C THR A 640 5.38 -4.66 -13.58
N ALA A 641 4.27 -4.26 -12.98
CA ALA A 641 3.68 -2.95 -13.26
C ALA A 641 4.53 -1.70 -12.96
N LEU A 642 5.35 -1.75 -11.91
CA LEU A 642 6.31 -0.70 -11.55
C LEU A 642 7.66 -1.35 -11.26
N GLU A 643 8.72 -0.83 -11.85
CA GLU A 643 10.09 -1.31 -11.71
C GLU A 643 11.04 -0.18 -11.31
N LEU A 644 12.12 -0.55 -10.61
CA LEU A 644 13.24 0.34 -10.34
C LEU A 644 14.39 0.03 -11.32
N HIS A 645 14.67 0.96 -12.22
CA HIS A 645 15.72 0.84 -13.23
C HIS A 645 16.72 1.99 -13.08
N ASP A 646 17.99 1.68 -12.80
CA ASP A 646 19.08 2.66 -12.63
C ASP A 646 18.75 3.85 -11.70
N GLY A 647 17.98 3.60 -10.64
CA GLY A 647 17.51 4.68 -9.75
C GLY A 647 16.35 5.51 -10.30
N HIS A 648 15.57 4.99 -11.24
CA HIS A 648 14.38 5.64 -11.76
C HIS A 648 13.16 4.71 -11.73
N LEU A 649 12.01 5.28 -11.41
CA LEU A 649 10.72 4.58 -11.43
C LEU A 649 10.25 4.44 -12.87
N VAL A 650 10.14 3.20 -13.35
CA VAL A 650 9.73 2.88 -14.72
C VAL A 650 8.41 2.11 -14.71
N TRP A 651 7.43 2.63 -15.45
CA TRP A 651 6.11 2.02 -15.64
C TRP A 651 6.09 1.10 -16.87
N GLN A 652 5.60 -0.13 -16.71
CA GLN A 652 5.76 -1.21 -17.69
C GLN A 652 4.55 -1.38 -18.65
N PRO A 653 4.70 -2.16 -19.75
CA PRO A 653 3.66 -2.29 -20.78
C PRO A 653 2.47 -3.18 -20.40
N THR A 654 2.58 -3.98 -19.34
CA THR A 654 1.61 -4.98 -18.87
C THR A 654 0.49 -4.41 -17.99
N ALA A 655 0.28 -3.09 -18.05
CA ALA A 655 -0.67 -2.39 -17.19
C ALA A 655 -2.14 -2.77 -17.46
N GLU A 656 -2.99 -2.75 -16.44
CA GLU A 656 -4.41 -3.09 -16.55
C GLU A 656 -5.12 -2.08 -17.46
N PRO A 657 -5.94 -2.51 -18.44
CA PRO A 657 -6.69 -1.61 -19.29
C PRO A 657 -7.67 -0.73 -18.51
N VAL A 658 -7.23 0.48 -18.15
CA VAL A 658 -8.05 1.53 -17.52
C VAL A 658 -8.72 2.39 -18.60
N LEU A 659 -10.00 2.70 -18.40
CA LEU A 659 -10.86 3.40 -19.36
C LEU A 659 -10.38 4.83 -19.66
N GLY A 660 -9.74 5.48 -18.69
CA GLY A 660 -9.21 6.84 -18.81
C GLY A 660 -7.82 6.96 -19.44
N LEU A 661 -7.27 5.90 -20.04
CA LEU A 661 -5.97 5.92 -20.74
C LEU A 661 -6.16 5.75 -22.26
N GLU A 662 -5.69 6.73 -23.04
CA GLU A 662 -5.78 6.77 -24.51
C GLU A 662 -5.39 5.43 -25.16
N ARG A 663 -4.21 4.89 -24.81
CA ARG A 663 -3.65 3.66 -25.40
C ARG A 663 -4.54 2.42 -25.30
N PHE A 664 -5.45 2.38 -24.33
CA PHE A 664 -6.37 1.26 -24.13
C PHE A 664 -7.74 1.57 -24.72
N VAL A 665 -8.33 2.72 -24.37
CA VAL A 665 -9.68 3.12 -24.79
C VAL A 665 -9.80 3.30 -26.32
N THR A 666 -8.72 3.66 -27.00
CA THR A 666 -8.71 3.81 -28.48
C THR A 666 -8.52 2.49 -29.24
N ARG A 667 -8.03 1.44 -28.58
CA ARG A 667 -7.67 0.15 -29.21
C ARG A 667 -8.65 -0.98 -28.93
N ASP A 668 -9.59 -0.79 -28.01
CA ASP A 668 -10.56 -1.80 -27.61
C ASP A 668 -11.72 -1.98 -28.63
N ASP A 669 -11.97 -3.23 -29.02
CA ASP A 669 -12.95 -3.59 -30.05
C ASP A 669 -14.42 -3.35 -29.63
N ASP A 670 -14.75 -3.54 -28.35
CA ASP A 670 -16.10 -3.30 -27.83
C ASP A 670 -16.39 -1.80 -27.81
N ILE A 671 -15.44 -1.00 -27.32
CA ILE A 671 -15.53 0.46 -27.34
C ILE A 671 -15.64 0.95 -28.80
N ALA A 672 -14.78 0.47 -29.72
CA ALA A 672 -14.87 0.82 -31.14
C ALA A 672 -16.21 0.42 -31.78
N ARG A 673 -16.83 -0.69 -31.36
CA ARG A 673 -18.19 -1.10 -31.78
C ARG A 673 -19.26 -0.14 -31.27
N ILE A 674 -19.20 0.28 -30.00
CA ILE A 674 -20.19 1.22 -29.43
C ILE A 674 -20.03 2.61 -30.06
N ARG A 675 -18.79 3.09 -30.29
CA ARG A 675 -18.53 4.35 -31.02
C ARG A 675 -19.17 4.36 -32.41
N ARG A 676 -19.04 3.27 -33.18
CA ARG A 676 -19.70 3.11 -34.49
C ARG A 676 -21.23 3.14 -34.44
N SER A 677 -21.86 2.98 -33.26
CA SER A 677 -23.29 3.17 -33.09
C SER A 677 -23.72 4.63 -32.87
N GLY A 678 -22.78 5.56 -32.68
CA GLY A 678 -23.04 6.98 -32.40
C GLY A 678 -23.54 7.24 -30.98
N ARG A 679 -23.08 6.43 -30.02
CA ARG A 679 -23.53 6.44 -28.61
C ARG A 679 -22.42 6.55 -27.57
N LEU A 680 -21.18 6.55 -28.06
CA LEU A 680 -19.98 6.74 -27.27
C LEU A 680 -19.02 7.58 -28.10
N ASP A 681 -18.55 8.69 -27.55
CA ASP A 681 -17.45 9.48 -28.08
C ASP A 681 -16.22 9.39 -27.17
N ILE A 682 -15.04 9.58 -27.78
CA ILE A 682 -13.76 9.69 -27.08
C ILE A 682 -13.13 11.00 -27.49
N ASP A 683 -12.73 11.78 -26.50
CA ASP A 683 -12.05 13.06 -26.59
C ASP A 683 -10.64 12.90 -25.99
N ILE A 684 -9.62 13.45 -26.64
CA ILE A 684 -8.22 13.28 -26.26
C ILE A 684 -7.64 14.66 -25.96
N VAL A 685 -7.15 14.84 -24.73
CA VAL A 685 -6.82 16.14 -24.16
C VAL A 685 -5.30 16.27 -23.99
N SER A 686 -4.70 17.17 -24.75
CA SER A 686 -3.25 17.43 -24.73
C SER A 686 -2.85 18.54 -23.76
N GLY A 687 -1.78 18.32 -23.00
CA GLY A 687 -1.14 19.35 -22.16
C GLY A 687 -1.90 19.74 -20.89
N ALA A 688 -2.92 18.97 -20.51
CA ALA A 688 -3.59 19.08 -19.22
C ALA A 688 -3.03 18.03 -18.23
N THR A 689 -3.19 18.30 -16.93
CA THR A 689 -2.91 17.32 -15.86
C THR A 689 -4.21 16.61 -15.44
N HIS A 690 -4.11 15.40 -14.91
CA HIS A 690 -5.27 14.58 -14.53
C HIS A 690 -6.13 15.30 -13.50
N THR A 691 -5.51 15.91 -12.49
CA THR A 691 -6.19 16.69 -11.45
C THR A 691 -6.63 18.08 -11.94
N GLY A 692 -6.08 18.55 -13.06
CA GLY A 692 -6.42 19.82 -13.69
C GLY A 692 -7.65 19.79 -14.60
N LEU A 693 -8.03 18.62 -15.12
CA LEU A 693 -9.17 18.44 -16.05
C LEU A 693 -10.49 19.13 -15.64
N PRO A 694 -10.93 19.15 -14.37
CA PRO A 694 -12.13 19.88 -13.97
C PRO A 694 -12.07 21.41 -14.18
N ASN A 695 -10.88 21.97 -14.38
CA ASN A 695 -10.67 23.37 -14.74
C ASN A 695 -10.45 23.58 -16.25
N ASP A 696 -10.30 22.52 -17.04
CA ASP A 696 -10.12 22.63 -18.48
C ASP A 696 -11.39 23.18 -19.14
N ARG A 697 -11.21 24.29 -19.88
CA ARG A 697 -12.32 25.00 -20.51
C ARG A 697 -12.88 24.27 -21.73
N PRO A 698 -12.06 23.77 -22.68
CA PRO A 698 -12.53 22.88 -23.75
C PRO A 698 -13.43 21.73 -23.24
N VAL A 699 -12.95 20.91 -22.31
CA VAL A 699 -13.68 19.74 -21.78
C VAL A 699 -15.00 20.16 -21.15
N ARG A 700 -15.00 21.18 -20.29
CA ARG A 700 -16.24 21.72 -19.68
C ARG A 700 -17.23 22.27 -20.70
N ASN A 701 -16.75 23.02 -21.69
CA ASN A 701 -17.61 23.58 -22.74
C ASN A 701 -18.21 22.47 -23.62
N ALA A 702 -17.45 21.42 -23.93
CA ALA A 702 -17.95 20.24 -24.63
C ALA A 702 -19.06 19.54 -23.83
N THR A 703 -18.81 19.22 -22.56
CA THR A 703 -19.80 18.61 -21.66
C THR A 703 -21.09 19.44 -21.54
N ILE A 704 -20.98 20.76 -21.34
CA ILE A 704 -22.15 21.66 -21.27
C ILE A 704 -22.91 21.69 -22.60
N THR A 705 -22.20 21.68 -23.73
CA THR A 705 -22.81 21.68 -25.07
C THR A 705 -23.56 20.38 -25.34
N GLU A 706 -22.98 19.23 -24.98
CA GLU A 706 -23.63 17.91 -25.12
C GLU A 706 -24.91 17.82 -24.27
N ILE A 707 -24.84 18.20 -22.98
CA ILE A 707 -25.99 18.21 -22.07
C ILE A 707 -27.13 19.11 -22.59
N ARG A 708 -26.80 20.21 -23.29
CA ARG A 708 -27.80 21.10 -23.90
C ARG A 708 -28.32 20.63 -25.25
N ALA A 709 -27.55 19.84 -25.99
CA ALA A 709 -27.93 19.34 -27.32
C ALA A 709 -29.01 18.24 -27.25
N THR A 710 -29.13 17.52 -26.13
CA THR A 710 -30.18 16.51 -25.95
C THR A 710 -31.56 17.15 -25.83
N ALA A 711 -32.42 16.90 -26.83
CA ALA A 711 -33.78 17.44 -26.86
C ALA A 711 -34.68 16.76 -25.82
N PHE A 712 -35.43 17.56 -25.04
CA PHE A 712 -36.26 17.09 -23.93
C PHE A 712 -37.26 16.00 -24.34
N ARG A 713 -37.08 14.82 -23.75
CA ARG A 713 -38.04 13.71 -23.72
C ARG A 713 -38.30 13.42 -22.24
N PRO A 714 -39.56 13.42 -21.77
CA PRO A 714 -39.84 13.10 -20.39
C PRO A 714 -39.40 11.66 -20.11
N SER A 715 -38.56 11.51 -19.10
CA SER A 715 -38.12 10.24 -18.51
C SER A 715 -39.32 9.52 -17.87
N VAL A 716 -40.03 8.73 -18.68
CA VAL A 716 -41.13 7.88 -18.19
C VAL A 716 -40.51 6.69 -17.46
N PRO A 717 -40.77 6.49 -16.15
CA PRO A 717 -40.29 5.30 -15.46
C PRO A 717 -40.92 4.05 -16.10
N PRO A 718 -40.16 2.94 -16.26
CA PRO A 718 -40.69 1.73 -16.88
C PRO A 718 -41.92 1.24 -16.11
N SER A 719 -43.00 0.97 -16.84
CA SER A 719 -44.24 0.45 -16.24
C SER A 719 -43.98 -0.90 -15.61
N VAL A 720 -44.21 -0.99 -14.29
CA VAL A 720 -44.16 -2.27 -13.56
C VAL A 720 -45.15 -3.23 -14.22
N PRO A 721 -44.71 -4.36 -14.81
CA PRO A 721 -45.64 -5.33 -15.36
C PRO A 721 -46.49 -5.92 -14.22
N PRO A 722 -47.80 -6.15 -14.43
CA PRO A 722 -48.65 -6.73 -13.41
C PRO A 722 -48.10 -8.10 -12.98
N PRO A 723 -48.21 -8.49 -11.70
CA PRO A 723 -47.63 -9.72 -11.19
C PRO A 723 -48.20 -10.92 -11.95
N THR A 724 -47.31 -11.63 -12.65
CA THR A 724 -47.66 -12.86 -13.36
C THR A 724 -48.09 -13.91 -12.35
N THR A 725 -49.32 -14.40 -12.49
CA THR A 725 -49.83 -15.50 -11.66
C THR A 725 -48.94 -16.74 -11.86
N PRO A 726 -48.46 -17.38 -10.77
CA PRO A 726 -47.54 -18.50 -10.90
C PRO A 726 -48.23 -19.67 -11.60
N ARG A 727 -47.66 -20.11 -12.73
CA ARG A 727 -48.10 -21.32 -13.42
C ARG A 727 -47.89 -22.52 -12.50
N ARG A 728 -48.98 -23.27 -12.27
CA ARG A 728 -49.00 -24.53 -11.54
C ARG A 728 -47.98 -25.51 -12.15
N PRO A 729 -47.09 -26.17 -11.38
CA PRO A 729 -46.24 -27.22 -11.89
C PRO A 729 -47.08 -28.41 -12.40
N ALA A 730 -46.65 -29.03 -13.49
CA ALA A 730 -47.27 -30.25 -13.99
C ALA A 730 -46.93 -31.45 -13.10
N GLN A 731 -47.90 -32.31 -12.83
CA GLN A 731 -47.70 -33.56 -12.10
C GLN A 731 -46.98 -34.61 -12.97
N PRO A 732 -46.07 -35.40 -12.39
CA PRO A 732 -45.75 -36.74 -12.88
C PRO A 732 -46.64 -37.79 -12.20
N TYR A 733 -47.37 -38.58 -12.99
CA TYR A 733 -47.73 -39.96 -12.62
C TYR A 733 -46.46 -40.83 -12.73
N ALA A 734 -46.25 -41.96 -12.08
CA ALA A 734 -46.83 -42.63 -10.91
C ALA A 734 -46.17 -44.03 -10.88
N ALA A 735 -45.46 -44.39 -9.81
CA ALA A 735 -45.14 -45.79 -9.50
C ALA A 735 -44.71 -45.90 -8.02
N GLY A 736 -45.24 -46.90 -7.32
CA GLY A 736 -44.76 -47.35 -6.00
C GLY A 736 -44.96 -48.87 -5.92
N PRO A 737 -45.03 -49.49 -4.73
CA PRO A 737 -44.66 -48.98 -3.39
C PRO A 737 -43.74 -49.95 -2.60
N ALA A 738 -43.05 -49.48 -1.55
CA ALA A 738 -42.60 -50.33 -0.43
C ALA A 738 -42.19 -49.54 0.84
N THR A 739 -43.06 -49.58 1.85
CA THR A 739 -42.77 -49.70 3.29
C THR A 739 -41.75 -48.77 3.98
N ASP A 740 -42.29 -47.80 4.71
CA ASP A 740 -41.75 -47.28 5.99
C ASP A 740 -41.98 -48.30 7.13
N PRO A 741 -41.25 -48.23 8.27
CA PRO A 741 -41.94 -47.77 9.47
C PRO A 741 -41.12 -46.91 10.47
N LEU A 742 -41.67 -45.71 10.71
CA LEU A 742 -42.08 -45.16 12.01
C LEU A 742 -41.05 -44.57 13.00
N ASP A 743 -41.28 -43.27 13.23
CA ASP A 743 -41.40 -42.60 14.54
C ASP A 743 -40.23 -42.56 15.54
N ARG A 744 -39.80 -41.32 15.81
CA ARG A 744 -39.93 -40.69 17.14
C ARG A 744 -39.87 -39.16 17.09
N LEU A 745 -41.01 -38.53 17.39
CA LEU A 745 -41.23 -37.39 18.32
C LEU A 745 -40.01 -36.49 18.66
N GLY A 746 -40.07 -35.14 18.64
CA GLY A 746 -41.16 -34.20 18.32
C GLY A 746 -40.88 -32.79 18.88
N THR A 747 -41.56 -31.75 18.34
CA THR A 747 -41.95 -30.42 18.92
C THR A 747 -41.03 -29.75 19.99
N THR A 748 -40.71 -28.44 19.94
CA THR A 748 -41.63 -27.29 19.83
C THR A 748 -40.94 -25.99 19.36
N ASP A 749 -41.71 -25.12 18.68
CA ASP A 749 -41.43 -23.70 18.44
C ASP A 749 -42.57 -22.86 19.05
N PRO A 750 -42.29 -21.73 19.73
CA PRO A 750 -43.31 -20.73 20.00
C PRO A 750 -42.92 -19.26 19.70
N LEU A 751 -43.91 -18.55 19.13
CA LEU A 751 -44.19 -17.10 19.23
C LEU A 751 -43.57 -16.13 18.21
N ALA A 752 -44.15 -16.15 17.01
CA ALA A 752 -44.51 -14.92 16.33
C ALA A 752 -45.88 -14.40 16.82
N SER A 753 -45.97 -13.15 17.30
CA SER A 753 -47.14 -12.24 17.18
C SER A 753 -47.00 -11.00 18.08
N ALA A 754 -46.86 -9.81 17.48
CA ALA A 754 -47.57 -8.60 17.90
C ALA A 754 -47.31 -7.46 16.89
N THR A 755 -48.39 -6.91 16.32
CA THR A 755 -48.37 -5.69 15.49
C THR A 755 -49.15 -4.60 16.23
N SER A 756 -48.77 -3.33 16.02
CA SER A 756 -49.44 -2.11 16.51
C SER A 756 -49.15 -1.68 17.96
N ILE A 757 -48.60 -0.48 18.13
CA ILE A 757 -49.31 0.69 18.73
C ILE A 757 -48.45 1.95 18.50
N LEU A 758 -49.10 3.00 17.95
CA LEU A 758 -48.70 4.41 17.80
C LEU A 758 -47.40 4.74 17.01
#